data_AF-A0A518GHG7-F1
#
_entry.id   AF-A0A518GHG7-F1
#
_cell.length_a   1.000
_cell.length_b   1.000
_cell.length_c   1.000
_cell.angle_alpha   90.00
_cell.angle_beta   90.00
_cell.angle_gamma   90.00
#
_symmetry.space_group_name_H-M   'P 1'
#
loop_
_entity.id
_entity.type
_entity.pdbx_description
1 polymer ?
#
loop_
_entity_poly.entity_id
_entity_poly.type
_entity_poly.pdbx_seq_one_letter_code
_entity_poly.pdbx_strand_id
1 'polypeptide(L)'
;MSANSDVSVSSTPAAAVAAQGPLKLEGMKAAQRHSVVQAAASWVAEATLGQPVKSAPEMLGDLGQRIVMGAFVTLKRGEVLRGCCGVLGKPMTLGAAIVAAAQRTAKEDNRFAPISPCELPFLTIDVTLLGPFQPIAAEGAARAQAISIGKQGVMVQRGQQSGLLLPSVAVERKLDGVRFLQAVCLKAGLPIGAWEEDDVKVMTFHGEPMGGSLAELLPLNLPTSNELPISEEQLSAYAQLAGGNIVAMATGGTPSYVVPQLPDMTVNAIVLSMQWGAEESEESARRQGSALQVSLRPGIPLQSTLFQMCQRAAGMFQQDRFAGQLQIGITLGFDPALHGWGRKADLDGVDSSLRGLVISDAQHCGFAFDPRKTAEELRELLRGNLPISSRDAMLHSMHVVSTMPHLISISGPNAVAGSGIRPPAVGGKFYPAEDAARRAAVGALLDGQESVRQQTPLAILVPHAALKFSGQVAANVWRRVADLDSKTIIVLSPKHTRKGVHWSVCPFSTWRLSHTTAISGDAELAKQLAAAVDPILADAAAHEEEHGIEVQLPFIERFAPNAKLLGLALNGGSWDDIQAAAVQMAEWIRTLETQPLLVISSDMNHYAPDPENRRRDRLALDALASCDPEHLIGVCSENEISMCGLVPAAFVLETLRQLGHALRVEEVDYATSAEVNADKSQVVGYAGALILSDPS
;
A
#
# COMPACT_ATOMS: atom_id res chain seq x y z
N MET A 1 -31.86 28.85 20.63
CA MET A 1 -32.04 29.48 21.95
C MET A 1 -31.56 28.49 23.00
N SER A 2 -30.51 28.87 23.76
CA SER A 2 -30.11 28.40 25.11
C SER A 2 -30.15 26.89 25.42
N ALA A 3 -29.08 26.21 25.85
CA ALA A 3 -28.05 26.66 26.79
C ALA A 3 -26.74 25.87 26.64
N ASN A 4 -25.62 26.60 26.56
CA ASN A 4 -24.28 26.10 26.86
C ASN A 4 -24.15 25.96 28.38
N SER A 5 -23.77 24.79 28.87
CA SER A 5 -23.27 24.62 30.24
C SER A 5 -21.76 24.87 30.24
N ASP A 6 -21.38 26.11 30.57
CA ASP A 6 -20.01 26.51 30.87
C ASP A 6 -19.49 25.70 32.06
N VAL A 7 -18.54 24.80 31.80
CA VAL A 7 -17.68 24.26 32.85
C VAL A 7 -16.68 25.37 33.20
N SER A 8 -16.95 26.05 34.30
CA SER A 8 -16.09 27.07 34.88
C SER A 8 -14.72 26.48 35.24
N VAL A 9 -13.73 26.73 34.36
CA VAL A 9 -12.32 26.54 34.69
C VAL A 9 -11.94 27.67 35.65
N SER A 10 -11.76 27.29 36.92
CA SER A 10 -11.18 28.10 37.97
C SER A 10 -9.97 28.91 37.45
N SER A 11 -10.13 30.23 37.37
CA SER A 11 -9.10 31.17 36.97
C SER A 11 -8.09 31.32 38.09
N THR A 12 -7.05 30.49 38.08
CA THR A 12 -5.85 30.76 38.88
C THR A 12 -5.22 32.06 38.35
N PRO A 13 -4.94 33.07 39.20
CA PRO A 13 -4.50 34.37 38.72
C PRO A 13 -3.12 34.24 38.06
N ALA A 14 -3.01 34.74 36.82
CA ALA A 14 -1.80 34.79 36.00
C ALA A 14 -0.56 35.39 36.71
N ALA A 15 -0.76 36.08 37.83
CA ALA A 15 0.29 36.66 38.66
C ALA A 15 1.13 35.61 39.44
N ALA A 16 0.58 34.42 39.76
CA ALA A 16 1.32 33.40 40.52
C ALA A 16 2.28 32.55 39.65
N VAL A 17 2.00 32.48 38.34
CA VAL A 17 2.80 31.74 37.34
C VAL A 17 4.15 32.44 37.05
N ALA A 18 4.24 33.74 37.31
CA ALA A 18 5.42 34.55 37.02
C ALA A 18 6.60 34.38 38.02
N ALA A 19 6.40 33.71 39.16
CA ALA A 19 7.42 33.63 40.21
C ALA A 19 8.48 32.53 40.00
N GLN A 20 8.28 31.61 39.05
CA GLN A 20 9.23 30.52 38.77
C GLN A 20 9.79 30.65 37.35
N GLY A 21 11.08 30.95 37.24
CA GLY A 21 11.76 31.11 35.94
C GLY A 21 11.73 29.86 35.05
N PRO A 22 12.07 30.01 33.75
CA PRO A 22 12.02 28.91 32.77
C PRO A 22 12.87 27.71 33.21
N LEU A 23 12.37 26.51 32.94
CA LEU A 23 13.06 25.26 33.28
C LEU A 23 14.40 25.17 32.52
N LYS A 24 15.50 25.03 33.27
CA LYS A 24 16.83 24.75 32.69
C LYS A 24 16.95 23.26 32.41
N LEU A 25 16.83 22.86 31.14
CA LEU A 25 16.84 21.46 30.72
C LEU A 25 18.18 20.76 31.03
N GLU A 26 19.31 21.41 30.73
CA GLU A 26 20.67 20.86 30.87
C GLU A 26 21.04 20.44 32.31
N GLY A 27 20.29 20.90 33.31
CA GLY A 27 20.52 20.61 34.73
C GLY A 27 19.50 19.67 35.39
N MET A 28 18.59 19.06 34.63
CA MET A 28 17.57 18.17 35.21
C MET A 28 18.22 16.92 35.82
N LYS A 29 17.86 16.61 37.07
CA LYS A 29 18.32 15.38 37.74
C LYS A 29 17.63 14.15 37.14
N ALA A 30 18.29 13.00 37.19
CA ALA A 30 17.74 11.73 36.71
C ALA A 30 16.35 11.42 37.31
N ALA A 31 16.15 11.66 38.61
CA ALA A 31 14.86 11.51 39.28
C ALA A 31 13.76 12.41 38.69
N GLN A 32 14.09 13.66 38.34
CA GLN A 32 13.13 14.60 37.73
C GLN A 32 12.75 14.17 36.31
N ARG A 33 13.73 13.70 35.53
CA ARG A 33 13.49 13.13 34.19
C ARG A 33 12.58 11.92 34.27
N HIS A 34 12.87 11.01 35.20
CA HIS A 34 12.03 9.83 35.44
C HIS A 34 10.59 10.23 35.83
N SER A 35 10.40 11.21 36.74
CA SER A 35 9.06 11.70 37.09
C SER A 35 8.29 12.28 35.90
N VAL A 36 8.96 12.99 34.98
CA VAL A 36 8.34 13.53 33.76
C VAL A 36 7.86 12.41 32.84
N VAL A 37 8.72 11.42 32.59
CA VAL A 37 8.38 10.26 31.75
C VAL A 37 7.26 9.42 32.38
N GLN A 38 7.35 9.18 33.69
CA GLN A 38 6.33 8.45 34.46
C GLN A 38 4.97 9.14 34.40
N ALA A 39 4.93 10.46 34.57
CA ALA A 39 3.68 11.23 34.47
C ALA A 39 3.09 11.18 33.06
N ALA A 40 3.94 11.35 32.02
CA ALA A 40 3.51 11.23 30.63
C ALA A 40 2.94 9.85 30.32
N ALA A 41 3.59 8.78 30.77
CA ALA A 41 3.13 7.40 30.61
C ALA A 41 1.75 7.20 31.27
N SER A 42 1.60 7.62 32.53
CA SER A 42 0.31 7.54 33.24
C SER A 42 -0.80 8.28 32.51
N TRP A 43 -0.54 9.48 31.99
CA TRP A 43 -1.55 10.25 31.25
C TRP A 43 -1.86 9.70 29.85
N VAL A 44 -0.89 9.09 29.18
CA VAL A 44 -1.15 8.31 27.97
C VAL A 44 -2.10 7.16 28.30
N ALA A 45 -1.83 6.39 29.36
CA ALA A 45 -2.68 5.28 29.78
C ALA A 45 -4.08 5.75 30.19
N GLU A 46 -4.20 6.78 31.04
CA GLU A 46 -5.49 7.34 31.44
C GLU A 46 -6.30 7.83 30.23
N ALA A 47 -5.65 8.50 29.27
CA ALA A 47 -6.29 8.90 28.02
C ALA A 47 -6.77 7.67 27.23
N THR A 48 -5.89 6.70 26.95
CA THR A 48 -6.21 5.46 26.22
C THR A 48 -7.39 4.72 26.82
N LEU A 49 -7.45 4.63 28.15
CA LEU A 49 -8.51 3.93 28.90
C LEU A 49 -9.79 4.75 29.08
N GLY A 50 -9.85 5.99 28.59
CA GLY A 50 -10.99 6.88 28.80
C GLY A 50 -11.20 7.28 30.27
N GLN A 51 -10.17 7.13 31.10
CA GLN A 51 -10.21 7.47 32.52
C GLN A 51 -10.01 8.99 32.72
N PRO A 52 -10.54 9.57 33.81
CA PRO A 52 -10.28 10.96 34.14
C PRO A 52 -8.79 11.18 34.37
N VAL A 53 -8.24 12.18 33.68
CA VAL A 53 -6.82 12.53 33.78
C VAL A 53 -6.54 13.17 35.14
N LYS A 54 -5.63 12.60 35.92
CA LYS A 54 -5.21 13.19 37.21
C LYS A 54 -4.51 14.53 37.00
N SER A 55 -4.65 15.44 37.97
CA SER A 55 -4.12 16.80 37.81
C SER A 55 -2.59 16.82 37.73
N ALA A 56 -2.06 17.69 36.87
CA ALA A 56 -0.62 17.79 36.65
C ALA A 56 0.22 18.14 37.89
N PRO A 57 -0.26 19.03 38.79
CA PRO A 57 0.44 19.33 40.04
C PRO A 57 0.53 18.14 41.02
N GLU A 58 -0.39 17.18 40.96
CA GLU A 58 -0.38 16.02 41.86
C GLU A 58 0.74 15.02 41.54
N MET A 59 0.96 14.71 40.26
CA MET A 59 2.00 13.74 39.86
C MET A 59 3.41 14.34 39.79
N LEU A 60 3.53 15.62 39.42
CA LEU A 60 4.83 16.28 39.23
C LEU A 60 5.24 17.18 40.41
N GLY A 61 4.35 17.45 41.36
CA GLY A 61 4.60 18.41 42.44
C GLY A 61 5.02 19.79 41.91
N ASP A 62 6.02 20.40 42.56
CA ASP A 62 6.56 21.71 42.17
C ASP A 62 7.16 21.72 40.76
N LEU A 63 7.65 20.58 40.25
CA LEU A 63 8.20 20.49 38.91
C LEU A 63 7.14 20.78 37.85
N GLY A 64 5.89 20.40 38.12
CA GLY A 64 4.76 20.62 37.22
C GLY A 64 4.45 22.10 36.98
N GLN A 65 4.84 22.99 37.91
CA GLN A 65 4.60 24.44 37.83
C GLN A 65 5.70 25.21 37.08
N ARG A 66 6.81 24.54 36.74
CA ARG A 66 7.92 25.15 35.98
C ARG A 66 7.47 25.49 34.56
N ILE A 67 8.03 26.57 34.01
CA ILE A 67 7.65 27.06 32.69
C ILE A 67 8.50 26.42 31.60
N VAL A 68 7.83 25.92 30.55
CA VAL A 68 8.41 25.39 29.32
C VAL A 68 7.75 26.05 28.10
N MET A 69 8.42 25.96 26.94
CA MET A 69 7.86 26.48 25.68
C MET A 69 6.96 25.48 24.96
N GLY A 70 6.92 24.25 25.45
CA GLY A 70 6.16 23.16 24.88
C GLY A 70 6.69 21.80 25.31
N ALA A 71 5.94 20.76 24.97
CA ALA A 71 6.35 19.37 25.13
C ALA A 71 5.79 18.53 23.98
N PHE A 72 6.52 17.49 23.61
CA PHE A 72 6.08 16.45 22.69
C PHE A 72 6.13 15.10 23.40
N VAL A 73 5.11 14.29 23.17
CA VAL A 73 5.08 12.89 23.54
C VAL A 73 5.13 12.10 22.25
N THR A 74 6.04 11.13 22.17
CA THR A 74 6.19 10.22 21.04
C THR A 74 6.01 8.81 21.55
N LEU A 75 5.21 8.02 20.84
CA LEU A 75 5.00 6.59 21.08
C LEU A 75 5.53 5.81 19.88
N LYS A 76 6.29 4.74 20.16
CA LYS A 76 6.80 3.82 19.13
C LYS A 76 6.53 2.38 19.54
N ARG A 77 6.24 1.54 18.55
CA ARG A 77 6.23 0.07 18.69
C ARG A 77 7.47 -0.47 18.01
N GLY A 78 8.46 -0.90 18.79
CA GLY A 78 9.83 -1.09 18.27
C GLY A 78 10.32 0.17 17.56
N GLU A 79 10.74 0.04 16.29
CA GLU A 79 11.18 1.17 15.46
C GLU A 79 10.03 1.89 14.74
N VAL A 80 8.79 1.41 14.83
CA VAL A 80 7.64 1.95 14.11
C VAL A 80 6.99 3.07 14.92
N LEU A 81 6.86 4.25 14.31
CA LEU A 81 6.14 5.38 14.93
C LEU A 81 4.66 5.03 15.10
N ARG A 82 4.14 5.17 16.32
CA ARG A 82 2.73 4.93 16.67
C ARG A 82 1.95 6.22 16.97
N GLY A 83 2.62 7.27 17.40
CA GLY A 83 2.04 8.60 17.59
C GLY A 83 3.11 9.62 17.97
N CYS A 84 2.96 10.87 17.56
CA CYS A 84 3.79 11.97 18.05
C CYS A 84 3.03 13.28 17.97
N CYS A 85 2.61 13.79 19.12
CA CYS A 85 1.93 15.07 19.23
C CYS A 85 2.54 15.92 20.35
N GLY A 86 2.34 17.23 20.24
CA GLY A 86 2.84 18.17 21.22
C GLY A 86 2.08 19.48 21.22
N VAL A 87 2.45 20.34 22.15
CA VAL A 87 1.95 21.71 22.28
C VAL A 87 3.13 22.67 22.27
N LEU A 88 2.96 23.83 21.63
CA LEU A 88 3.99 24.85 21.51
C LEU A 88 3.39 26.25 21.32
N GLY A 89 4.23 27.28 21.45
CA GLY A 89 3.93 28.64 20.98
C GLY A 89 3.60 29.66 22.08
N LYS A 90 3.39 29.22 23.32
CA LYS A 90 3.24 30.11 24.50
C LYS A 90 3.92 29.49 25.72
N PRO A 91 4.56 30.28 26.59
CA PRO A 91 5.02 29.79 27.89
C PRO A 91 3.86 29.14 28.65
N MET A 92 4.05 27.90 29.10
CA MET A 92 3.05 27.13 29.82
C MET A 92 3.71 26.29 30.91
N THR A 93 2.92 25.85 31.89
CA THR A 93 3.43 24.97 32.93
C THR A 93 3.79 23.60 32.34
N LEU A 94 4.86 23.00 32.83
CA LEU A 94 5.34 21.68 32.39
C LEU A 94 4.21 20.65 32.48
N GLY A 95 3.47 20.66 33.58
CA GLY A 95 2.35 19.76 33.79
C GLY A 95 1.28 19.89 32.70
N ALA A 96 0.86 21.12 32.38
CA ALA A 96 -0.12 21.35 31.32
C ALA A 96 0.42 20.93 29.95
N ALA A 97 1.71 21.16 29.68
CA ALA A 97 2.34 20.79 28.42
C ALA A 97 2.32 19.26 28.21
N ILE A 98 2.71 18.49 29.23
CA ILE A 98 2.79 17.03 29.14
C ILE A 98 1.39 16.43 29.07
N VAL A 99 0.43 16.87 29.90
CA VAL A 99 -0.96 16.38 29.84
C VAL A 99 -1.53 16.55 28.44
N ALA A 100 -1.41 17.75 27.87
CA ALA A 100 -1.92 18.03 26.53
C ALA A 100 -1.20 17.21 25.46
N ALA A 101 0.14 17.09 25.54
CA ALA A 101 0.90 16.27 24.60
C ALA A 101 0.54 14.78 24.67
N ALA A 102 0.37 14.23 25.88
CA ALA A 102 -0.01 12.84 26.12
C ALA A 102 -1.41 12.54 25.57
N GLN A 103 -2.41 13.36 25.91
CA GLN A 103 -3.79 13.20 25.42
C GLN A 103 -3.86 13.23 23.89
N ARG A 104 -3.20 14.22 23.28
CA ARG A 104 -3.18 14.36 21.82
C ARG A 104 -2.47 13.20 21.14
N THR A 105 -1.37 12.72 21.72
CA THR A 105 -0.64 11.58 21.16
C THR A 105 -1.44 10.29 21.26
N ALA A 106 -2.19 10.10 22.35
CA ALA A 106 -3.02 8.92 22.56
C ALA A 106 -4.28 8.91 21.67
N LYS A 107 -4.91 10.06 21.39
CA LYS A 107 -6.24 10.12 20.76
C LYS A 107 -6.32 10.88 19.45
N GLU A 108 -5.47 11.89 19.24
CA GLU A 108 -5.72 12.94 18.25
C GLU A 108 -4.73 12.93 17.07
N ASP A 109 -3.68 12.12 17.09
CA ASP A 109 -2.70 12.06 15.99
C ASP A 109 -3.35 11.56 14.68
N ASN A 110 -3.69 12.48 13.78
CA ASN A 110 -4.49 12.22 12.56
C ASN A 110 -3.88 11.18 11.61
N ARG A 111 -2.60 10.82 11.78
CA ARG A 111 -1.94 9.80 10.96
C ARG A 111 -2.29 8.38 11.39
N PHE A 112 -2.76 8.20 12.62
CA PHE A 112 -3.02 6.90 13.22
C PHE A 112 -4.41 6.85 13.86
N ALA A 113 -4.92 5.64 14.08
CA ALA A 113 -6.05 5.44 14.97
C ALA A 113 -5.65 5.76 16.42
N PRO A 114 -6.61 6.07 17.32
CA PRO A 114 -6.33 6.17 18.75
C PRO A 114 -5.59 4.95 19.29
N ILE A 115 -4.77 5.12 20.32
CA ILE A 115 -4.04 4.02 20.96
C ILE A 115 -5.05 3.06 21.59
N SER A 116 -4.95 1.78 21.24
CA SER A 116 -5.71 0.71 21.88
C SER A 116 -5.05 0.30 23.20
N PRO A 117 -5.83 -0.07 24.24
CA PRO A 117 -5.27 -0.52 25.51
C PRO A 117 -4.31 -1.72 25.37
N CYS A 118 -4.55 -2.64 24.42
CA CYS A 118 -3.66 -3.78 24.19
C CYS A 118 -2.26 -3.38 23.69
N GLU A 119 -2.10 -2.17 23.15
CA GLU A 119 -0.81 -1.69 22.65
C GLU A 119 0.11 -1.25 23.80
N LEU A 120 -0.44 -0.76 24.92
CA LEU A 120 0.32 -0.07 25.97
C LEU A 120 1.57 -0.83 26.44
N PRO A 121 1.54 -2.15 26.72
CA PRO A 121 2.73 -2.88 27.17
C PRO A 121 3.84 -2.99 26.12
N PHE A 122 3.52 -2.78 24.84
CA PHE A 122 4.43 -2.98 23.71
C PHE A 122 4.94 -1.66 23.12
N LEU A 123 4.59 -0.53 23.75
CA LEU A 123 5.03 0.79 23.32
C LEU A 123 6.19 1.31 24.18
N THR A 124 7.07 2.04 23.52
CA THR A 124 8.04 2.93 24.15
C THR A 124 7.52 4.36 24.08
N ILE A 125 7.84 5.15 25.09
CA ILE A 125 7.50 6.58 25.16
C ILE A 125 8.77 7.43 25.18
N ASP A 126 8.76 8.51 24.41
CA ASP A 126 9.76 9.59 24.49
C ASP A 126 9.05 10.92 24.75
N VAL A 127 9.45 11.60 25.81
CA VAL A 127 9.02 12.97 26.14
C VAL A 127 10.14 13.92 25.74
N THR A 128 9.85 14.88 24.86
CA THR A 128 10.78 15.96 24.50
C THR A 128 10.27 17.28 25.03
N LEU A 129 11.01 17.87 25.98
CA LEU A 129 10.71 19.20 26.50
C LEU A 129 11.37 20.28 25.64
N LEU A 130 10.63 21.35 25.35
CA LEU A 130 11.13 22.47 24.56
C LEU A 130 11.68 23.58 25.45
N GLY A 131 12.98 23.84 25.29
CA GLY A 131 13.63 25.02 25.83
C GLY A 131 13.19 26.31 25.14
N PRO A 132 13.72 27.47 25.59
CA PRO A 132 13.45 28.75 24.95
C PRO A 132 13.92 28.76 23.49
N PHE A 133 13.11 29.36 22.60
CA PHE A 133 13.48 29.58 21.21
C PHE A 133 14.54 30.68 21.10
N GLN A 134 15.59 30.41 20.35
CA GLN A 134 16.70 31.33 20.07
C GLN A 134 16.73 31.64 18.57
N PRO A 135 16.53 32.91 18.16
CA PRO A 135 16.68 33.29 16.75
C PRO A 135 18.08 33.00 16.23
N ILE A 136 18.19 32.49 15.01
CA ILE A 136 19.47 32.38 14.31
C ILE A 136 19.84 33.76 13.76
N ALA A 137 21.03 34.25 14.11
CA ALA A 137 21.53 35.54 13.62
C ALA A 137 22.09 35.48 12.19
N ALA A 138 22.41 34.28 11.68
CA ALA A 138 22.90 34.09 10.31
C ALA A 138 21.79 34.33 9.27
N GLU A 139 22.20 34.77 8.08
CA GLU A 139 21.32 35.11 6.95
C GLU A 139 21.57 34.19 5.74
N GLY A 140 20.56 34.06 4.86
CA GLY A 140 20.64 33.24 3.66
C GLY A 140 21.14 31.82 3.91
N ALA A 141 21.98 31.32 2.99
CA ALA A 141 22.56 29.98 3.05
C ALA A 141 23.40 29.71 4.32
N ALA A 142 23.93 30.75 4.98
CA ALA A 142 24.74 30.59 6.19
C ALA A 142 23.94 30.06 7.39
N ARG A 143 22.60 30.18 7.37
CA ARG A 143 21.70 29.62 8.40
C ARG A 143 21.90 28.11 8.58
N ALA A 144 22.21 27.37 7.52
CA ALA A 144 22.41 25.92 7.59
C ALA A 144 23.63 25.53 8.45
N GLN A 145 24.68 26.37 8.47
CA GLN A 145 25.90 26.12 9.24
C GLN A 145 25.75 26.50 10.72
N ALA A 146 24.77 27.35 11.05
CA ALA A 146 24.49 27.79 12.41
C ALA A 146 23.71 26.76 13.25
N ILE A 147 23.27 25.65 12.65
CA ILE A 147 22.45 24.62 13.30
C ILE A 147 23.33 23.44 13.72
N SER A 148 23.29 23.11 15.01
CA SER A 148 23.94 21.90 15.53
C SER A 148 23.01 20.68 15.38
N ILE A 149 23.20 19.90 14.30
CA ILE A 149 22.41 18.70 14.01
C ILE A 149 22.47 17.70 15.18
N GLY A 150 21.30 17.14 15.51
CA GLY A 150 21.11 16.20 16.62
C GLY A 150 21.10 16.82 18.02
N LYS A 151 21.50 18.08 18.17
CA LYS A 151 21.46 18.82 19.45
C LYS A 151 20.34 19.85 19.49
N GLN A 152 20.07 20.50 18.37
CA GLN A 152 19.08 21.57 18.26
C GLN A 152 17.93 21.16 17.34
N GLY A 153 16.72 21.51 17.75
CA GLY A 153 15.57 21.51 16.87
C GLY A 153 15.44 22.87 16.19
N VAL A 154 14.65 22.91 15.11
CA VAL A 154 14.49 24.10 14.29
C VAL A 154 13.02 24.42 14.12
N MET A 155 12.69 25.69 14.26
CA MET A 155 11.38 26.26 13.96
C MET A 155 11.52 27.32 12.87
N VAL A 156 10.67 27.22 11.85
CA VAL A 156 10.54 28.22 10.78
C VAL A 156 9.16 28.84 10.88
N GLN A 157 9.08 30.17 10.75
CA GLN A 157 7.82 30.90 10.78
C GLN A 157 7.78 32.02 9.74
N ARG A 158 6.69 32.09 8.98
CA ARG A 158 6.33 33.20 8.08
C ARG A 158 4.84 33.54 8.25
N GLY A 159 4.53 34.69 8.84
CA GLY A 159 3.16 35.06 9.19
C GLY A 159 2.49 34.03 10.12
N GLN A 160 1.39 33.42 9.65
CA GLN A 160 0.66 32.35 10.35
C GLN A 160 1.19 30.93 10.04
N GLN A 161 2.03 30.79 9.00
CA GLN A 161 2.63 29.51 8.64
C GLN A 161 3.83 29.25 9.57
N SER A 162 3.85 28.09 10.21
CA SER A 162 4.98 27.67 11.03
C SER A 162 5.17 26.16 11.00
N GLY A 163 6.43 25.75 11.08
CA GLY A 163 6.83 24.35 11.12
C GLY A 163 7.98 24.18 12.10
N LEU A 164 8.01 23.05 12.78
CA LEU A 164 9.04 22.73 13.76
C LEU A 164 9.42 21.25 13.64
N LEU A 165 10.72 20.95 13.63
CA LEU A 165 11.24 19.60 13.75
C LEU A 165 12.14 19.46 14.98
N LEU A 166 12.01 18.33 15.68
CA LEU A 166 12.78 18.00 16.87
C LEU A 166 14.22 17.62 16.48
N PRO A 167 15.20 17.75 17.40
CA PRO A 167 16.59 17.37 17.14
C PRO A 167 16.76 15.92 16.64
N SER A 168 15.96 14.99 17.18
CA SER A 168 16.01 13.56 16.84
C SER A 168 15.70 13.28 15.36
N VAL A 169 14.79 14.06 14.75
CA VAL A 169 14.37 13.86 13.35
C VAL A 169 15.54 13.98 12.39
N ALA A 170 16.46 14.92 12.64
CA ALA A 170 17.64 15.10 11.80
C ALA A 170 18.57 13.88 11.86
N VAL A 171 18.70 13.26 13.03
CA VAL A 171 19.53 12.05 13.20
C VAL A 171 18.86 10.84 12.57
N GLU A 172 17.58 10.60 12.89
CA GLU A 172 16.79 9.46 12.38
C GLU A 172 16.74 9.45 10.84
N ARG A 173 16.61 10.63 10.23
CA ARG A 173 16.53 10.77 8.76
C ARG A 173 17.87 11.09 8.09
N LYS A 174 18.97 11.10 8.84
CA LYS A 174 20.32 11.40 8.34
C LYS A 174 20.38 12.72 7.55
N LEU A 175 19.74 13.77 8.08
CA LEU A 175 19.66 15.09 7.45
C LEU A 175 20.85 15.96 7.87
N ASP A 176 21.40 16.69 6.90
CA ASP A 176 22.32 17.80 7.14
C ASP A 176 21.55 19.12 7.42
N GLY A 177 22.27 20.22 7.70
CA GLY A 177 21.69 21.52 8.02
C GLY A 177 20.72 22.05 6.94
N VAL A 178 21.07 21.87 5.66
CA VAL A 178 20.26 22.34 4.53
C VAL A 178 18.99 21.49 4.41
N ARG A 179 19.14 20.17 4.36
CA ARG A 179 18.01 19.23 4.24
C ARG A 179 17.08 19.33 5.45
N PHE A 180 17.63 19.63 6.63
CA PHE A 180 16.83 19.82 7.83
C PHE A 180 15.95 21.08 7.72
N LEU A 181 16.52 22.22 7.30
CA LEU A 181 15.75 23.45 7.06
C LEU A 181 14.70 23.30 5.96
N GLN A 182 15.04 22.62 4.87
CA GLN A 182 14.08 22.29 3.80
C GLN A 182 12.92 21.45 4.33
N ALA A 183 13.20 20.42 5.14
CA ALA A 183 12.17 19.58 5.75
C ALA A 183 11.26 20.36 6.71
N VAL A 184 11.82 21.32 7.48
CA VAL A 184 11.01 22.20 8.34
C VAL A 184 10.13 23.14 7.50
N CYS A 185 10.63 23.68 6.38
CA CYS A 185 9.85 24.51 5.46
C CYS A 185 8.67 23.73 4.87
N LEU A 186 8.89 22.51 4.40
CA LEU A 186 7.82 21.63 3.91
C LEU A 186 6.75 21.41 4.99
N LYS A 187 7.18 21.15 6.23
CA LYS A 187 6.26 20.99 7.36
C LYS A 187 5.48 22.27 7.69
N ALA A 188 6.07 23.44 7.46
CA ALA A 188 5.42 24.74 7.61
C ALA A 188 4.45 25.07 6.47
N GLY A 189 4.40 24.25 5.40
CA GLY A 189 3.68 24.57 4.17
C GLY A 189 4.36 25.67 3.35
N LEU A 190 5.67 25.82 3.47
CA LEU A 190 6.49 26.81 2.77
C LEU A 190 7.33 26.15 1.64
N PRO A 191 7.71 26.92 0.61
CA PRO A 191 8.70 26.45 -0.38
C PRO A 191 10.00 26.00 0.27
N ILE A 192 10.66 24.98 -0.30
CA ILE A 192 11.86 24.36 0.31
C ILE A 192 13.02 25.33 0.53
N GLY A 193 13.14 26.39 -0.28
CA GLY A 193 14.17 27.43 -0.15
C GLY A 193 13.80 28.61 0.74
N ALA A 194 12.57 28.65 1.28
CA ALA A 194 12.07 29.82 2.00
C ALA A 194 12.90 30.18 3.24
N TRP A 195 13.62 29.22 3.83
CA TRP A 195 14.50 29.48 4.97
C TRP A 195 15.69 30.40 4.65
N GLU A 196 15.98 30.68 3.38
CA GLU A 196 17.01 31.65 2.98
C GLU A 196 16.47 33.09 2.92
N GLU A 197 15.14 33.27 2.90
CA GLU A 197 14.48 34.56 2.77
C GLU A 197 14.52 35.36 4.10
N ASP A 198 14.60 36.70 4.01
CA ASP A 198 14.74 37.60 5.16
C ASP A 198 13.44 37.76 5.97
N ASP A 199 12.28 37.57 5.34
CA ASP A 199 10.97 37.64 5.99
C ASP A 199 10.62 36.36 6.76
N VAL A 200 11.44 35.31 6.63
CA VAL A 200 11.29 34.04 7.31
C VAL A 200 12.12 34.02 8.61
N LYS A 201 11.42 33.85 9.73
CA LYS A 201 12.07 33.71 11.05
C LYS A 201 12.51 32.27 11.25
N VAL A 202 13.82 32.07 11.41
CA VAL A 202 14.42 30.78 11.77
C VAL A 202 14.91 30.84 13.22
N MET A 203 14.42 29.92 14.05
CA MET A 203 14.78 29.82 15.46
C MET A 203 15.23 28.40 15.78
N THR A 204 16.24 28.27 16.64
CA THR A 204 16.64 26.99 17.22
C THR A 204 16.09 26.86 18.64
N PHE A 205 16.03 25.63 19.13
CA PHE A 205 15.77 25.35 20.53
C PHE A 205 16.51 24.08 20.94
N HIS A 206 16.83 23.98 22.22
CA HIS A 206 17.30 22.74 22.80
C HIS A 206 16.10 21.85 23.11
N GLY A 207 16.12 20.63 22.58
CA GLY A 207 15.18 19.58 22.92
C GLY A 207 15.94 18.46 23.59
N GLU A 208 15.51 18.06 24.78
CA GLU A 208 16.09 16.91 25.48
C GLU A 208 15.06 15.78 25.49
N PRO A 209 15.28 14.69 24.72
CA PRO A 209 14.44 13.51 24.77
C PRO A 209 14.74 12.71 26.03
N MET A 210 13.69 12.24 26.69
CA MET A 210 13.76 11.31 27.81
C MET A 210 12.67 10.26 27.62
N GLY A 211 13.03 8.99 27.70
CA GLY A 211 12.13 7.91 27.35
C GLY A 211 12.28 6.66 28.20
N GLY A 212 11.39 5.70 27.94
CA GLY A 212 11.35 4.41 28.63
C GLY A 212 10.29 3.48 28.04
N SER A 213 10.30 2.23 28.49
CA SER A 213 9.26 1.25 28.14
C SER A 213 7.98 1.54 28.92
N LEU A 214 6.83 1.57 28.25
CA LEU A 214 5.55 1.72 28.96
C LEU A 214 5.27 0.52 29.87
N ALA A 215 5.73 -0.69 29.54
CA ALA A 215 5.58 -1.86 30.42
C ALA A 215 6.30 -1.70 31.77
N GLU A 216 7.41 -0.95 31.81
CA GLU A 216 8.17 -0.69 33.04
C GLU A 216 7.58 0.48 33.85
N LEU A 217 6.94 1.43 33.16
CA LEU A 217 6.41 2.65 33.74
C LEU A 217 4.96 2.48 34.21
N LEU A 218 4.19 1.58 33.60
CA LEU A 218 2.77 1.42 33.89
C LEU A 218 2.51 0.25 34.85
N PRO A 219 1.37 0.26 35.57
CA PRO A 219 0.96 -0.88 36.38
C PRO A 219 0.81 -2.16 35.53
N LEU A 220 1.16 -3.32 36.09
CA LEU A 220 1.13 -4.61 35.40
C LEU A 220 -0.29 -5.08 34.99
N ASN A 221 -1.35 -4.53 35.58
CA ASN A 221 -2.73 -5.01 35.43
C ASN A 221 -3.65 -4.00 34.74
N LEU A 222 -3.15 -3.29 33.72
CA LEU A 222 -4.03 -2.47 32.88
C LEU A 222 -4.93 -3.36 32.02
N PRO A 223 -6.18 -2.95 31.76
CA PRO A 223 -7.06 -3.71 30.87
C PRO A 223 -6.51 -3.68 29.44
N THR A 224 -6.68 -4.80 28.73
CA THR A 224 -6.21 -4.99 27.35
C THR A 224 -7.25 -4.59 26.30
N SER A 225 -8.47 -4.28 26.73
CA SER A 225 -9.54 -3.81 25.85
C SER A 225 -10.51 -2.88 26.59
N ASN A 226 -11.14 -1.98 25.85
CA ASN A 226 -12.32 -1.26 26.32
C ASN A 226 -13.55 -2.17 26.29
N GLU A 227 -14.56 -1.87 27.11
CA GLU A 227 -15.85 -2.55 27.04
C GLU A 227 -16.50 -2.33 25.67
N LEU A 228 -17.10 -3.40 25.14
CA LEU A 228 -17.76 -3.35 23.85
C LEU A 228 -19.11 -2.64 23.98
N PRO A 229 -19.45 -1.73 23.05
CA PRO A 229 -20.68 -0.95 23.10
C PRO A 229 -21.94 -1.73 22.68
N ILE A 230 -21.82 -3.02 22.35
CA ILE A 230 -22.90 -3.87 21.81
C ILE A 230 -22.83 -5.29 22.37
N SER A 231 -23.99 -5.91 22.63
CA SER A 231 -24.09 -7.31 23.03
C SER A 231 -24.28 -8.26 21.84
N GLU A 232 -24.00 -9.55 22.03
CA GLU A 232 -24.25 -10.60 21.03
C GLU A 232 -25.73 -10.72 20.64
N GLU A 233 -26.65 -10.47 21.58
CA GLU A 233 -28.10 -10.47 21.33
C GLU A 233 -28.49 -9.34 20.36
N GLN A 234 -27.98 -8.13 20.59
CA GLN A 234 -28.19 -6.98 19.70
C GLN A 234 -27.57 -7.23 18.32
N LEU A 235 -26.40 -7.86 18.26
CA LEU A 235 -25.74 -8.21 17.01
C LEU A 235 -26.54 -9.26 16.21
N SER A 236 -27.11 -10.24 16.91
CA SER A 236 -28.00 -11.25 16.31
C SER A 236 -29.26 -10.62 15.72
N ALA A 237 -29.82 -9.60 16.37
CA ALA A 237 -30.94 -8.83 15.83
C ALA A 237 -30.55 -8.06 14.55
N TYR A 238 -29.34 -7.50 14.49
CA TYR A 238 -28.83 -6.91 13.24
C TYR A 238 -28.69 -7.93 12.11
N ALA A 239 -28.24 -9.15 12.41
CA ALA A 239 -28.10 -10.21 11.40
C ALA A 239 -29.46 -10.62 10.81
N GLN A 240 -30.48 -10.79 11.66
CA GLN A 240 -31.86 -11.07 11.22
C GLN A 240 -32.43 -9.95 10.35
N LEU A 241 -32.22 -8.69 10.77
CA LEU A 241 -32.64 -7.52 10.00
C LEU A 241 -31.97 -7.47 8.63
N ALA A 242 -30.65 -7.68 8.58
CA ALA A 242 -29.89 -7.69 7.33
C ALA A 242 -30.42 -8.77 6.36
N GLY A 243 -30.69 -9.98 6.86
CA GLY A 243 -31.31 -11.04 6.07
C GLY A 243 -32.66 -10.66 5.51
N GLY A 244 -33.55 -10.12 6.36
CA GLY A 244 -34.87 -9.64 5.94
C GLY A 244 -34.79 -8.52 4.89
N ASN A 245 -33.87 -7.57 5.07
CA ASN A 245 -33.63 -6.48 4.12
C ASN A 245 -33.14 -6.98 2.77
N ILE A 246 -32.18 -7.91 2.75
CA ILE A 246 -31.66 -8.48 1.50
C ILE A 246 -32.76 -9.22 0.75
N VAL A 247 -33.55 -10.07 1.45
CA VAL A 247 -34.67 -10.81 0.83
C VAL A 247 -35.73 -9.85 0.31
N ALA A 248 -36.14 -8.85 1.09
CA ALA A 248 -37.10 -7.84 0.66
C ALA A 248 -36.62 -7.12 -0.60
N MET A 249 -35.39 -6.61 -0.63
CA MET A 249 -34.85 -5.91 -1.80
C MET A 249 -34.69 -6.84 -3.01
N ALA A 250 -34.23 -8.08 -2.80
CA ALA A 250 -34.05 -9.05 -3.88
C ALA A 250 -35.38 -9.44 -4.54
N THR A 251 -36.49 -9.41 -3.80
CA THR A 251 -37.83 -9.77 -4.27
C THR A 251 -38.69 -8.56 -4.67
N GLY A 252 -38.15 -7.33 -4.62
CA GLY A 252 -38.89 -6.10 -4.95
C GLY A 252 -39.79 -5.57 -3.82
N GLY A 253 -39.66 -6.09 -2.60
CA GLY A 253 -40.30 -5.61 -1.39
C GLY A 253 -39.64 -4.36 -0.78
N THR A 254 -40.20 -3.87 0.32
CA THR A 254 -39.71 -2.66 1.02
C THR A 254 -38.80 -3.04 2.20
N PRO A 255 -37.52 -2.60 2.23
CA PRO A 255 -36.63 -2.86 3.36
C PRO A 255 -36.88 -1.93 4.54
N SER A 256 -36.33 -2.28 5.70
CA SER A 256 -36.26 -1.44 6.89
C SER A 256 -35.02 -0.55 6.87
N TYR A 257 -35.20 0.76 6.91
CA TYR A 257 -34.13 1.76 6.75
C TYR A 257 -33.43 2.13 8.06
N VAL A 258 -34.17 2.12 9.19
CA VAL A 258 -33.68 2.49 10.52
C VAL A 258 -34.35 1.59 11.54
N VAL A 259 -33.59 1.13 12.55
CA VAL A 259 -34.12 0.35 13.67
C VAL A 259 -33.92 1.11 14.96
N PRO A 260 -34.93 1.85 15.46
CA PRO A 260 -34.80 2.70 16.64
C PRO A 260 -34.43 1.96 17.93
N GLN A 261 -34.65 0.65 17.97
CA GLN A 261 -34.46 -0.19 19.16
C GLN A 261 -33.04 -0.76 19.28
N LEU A 262 -32.24 -0.64 18.21
CA LEU A 262 -30.85 -1.09 18.20
C LEU A 262 -29.89 0.11 18.22
N PRO A 263 -28.75 0.01 18.93
CA PRO A 263 -27.82 1.11 19.08
C PRO A 263 -27.13 1.44 17.76
N ASP A 264 -27.26 2.67 17.27
CA ASP A 264 -26.44 3.16 16.16
C ASP A 264 -25.14 3.77 16.69
N MET A 265 -24.01 3.29 16.18
CA MET A 265 -22.68 3.62 16.68
C MET A 265 -21.67 3.66 15.55
N THR A 266 -20.46 4.12 15.88
CA THR A 266 -19.31 4.06 14.98
C THR A 266 -18.54 2.77 15.24
N VAL A 267 -18.24 2.01 14.18
CA VAL A 267 -17.43 0.79 14.21
C VAL A 267 -16.21 0.92 13.30
N ASN A 268 -15.20 0.07 13.45
CA ASN A 268 -13.99 0.07 12.61
C ASN A 268 -13.99 -1.02 11.54
N ALA A 269 -14.79 -2.07 11.71
CA ALA A 269 -15.03 -3.04 10.66
C ALA A 269 -16.48 -3.55 10.72
N ILE A 270 -17.05 -3.84 9.55
CA ILE A 270 -18.29 -4.60 9.39
C ILE A 270 -18.00 -5.71 8.37
N VAL A 271 -18.22 -6.95 8.78
CA VAL A 271 -18.25 -8.10 7.88
C VAL A 271 -19.66 -8.64 7.82
N LEU A 272 -20.23 -8.64 6.62
CA LEU A 272 -21.53 -9.27 6.33
C LEU A 272 -21.26 -10.63 5.69
N SER A 273 -21.40 -11.70 6.46
CA SER A 273 -21.23 -13.08 6.01
C SER A 273 -22.56 -13.63 5.51
N MET A 274 -22.55 -14.33 4.38
CA MET A 274 -23.74 -14.85 3.72
C MET A 274 -23.55 -16.32 3.39
N GLN A 275 -24.52 -17.15 3.75
CA GLN A 275 -24.60 -18.55 3.31
C GLN A 275 -25.95 -18.80 2.66
N TRP A 276 -25.97 -19.44 1.50
CA TRP A 276 -27.21 -19.67 0.75
C TRP A 276 -27.19 -20.95 -0.09
N GLY A 277 -28.37 -21.53 -0.30
CA GLY A 277 -28.55 -22.80 -1.01
C GLY A 277 -29.62 -23.69 -0.38
N ALA A 278 -29.97 -24.80 -1.02
CA ALA A 278 -30.91 -25.77 -0.47
C ALA A 278 -30.22 -26.68 0.56
N GLU A 279 -30.97 -27.11 1.57
CA GLU A 279 -30.50 -28.04 2.61
C GLU A 279 -30.39 -29.49 2.13
N GLU A 280 -31.04 -29.85 1.03
CA GLU A 280 -31.23 -31.22 0.56
C GLU A 280 -30.57 -31.47 -0.81
N SER A 281 -29.27 -31.78 -0.81
CA SER A 281 -28.64 -32.88 -1.58
C SER A 281 -27.12 -32.80 -1.42
N GLU A 282 -26.45 -33.95 -1.34
CA GLU A 282 -24.99 -34.08 -1.21
C GLU A 282 -24.20 -33.49 -2.39
N GLU A 283 -24.87 -33.00 -3.44
CA GLU A 283 -24.26 -32.48 -4.68
C GLU A 283 -24.38 -30.96 -4.88
N SER A 284 -25.20 -30.24 -4.10
CA SER A 284 -25.24 -28.76 -4.15
C SER A 284 -24.53 -28.16 -2.93
N ALA A 285 -23.23 -27.91 -3.07
CA ALA A 285 -22.44 -27.21 -2.05
C ALA A 285 -23.13 -25.89 -1.64
N ARG A 286 -23.46 -25.74 -0.34
CA ARG A 286 -23.93 -24.47 0.23
C ARG A 286 -22.94 -23.38 -0.15
N ARG A 287 -23.41 -22.37 -0.91
CA ARG A 287 -22.56 -21.26 -1.33
C ARG A 287 -22.31 -20.34 -0.15
N GLN A 288 -21.12 -19.75 -0.11
CA GLN A 288 -20.73 -18.80 0.91
C GLN A 288 -20.13 -17.55 0.26
N GLY A 289 -20.29 -16.41 0.91
CA GLY A 289 -19.78 -15.14 0.44
C GLY A 289 -19.71 -14.15 1.60
N SER A 290 -18.93 -13.10 1.43
CA SER A 290 -18.86 -12.04 2.43
C SER A 290 -18.66 -10.68 1.78
N ALA A 291 -19.08 -9.63 2.48
CA ALA A 291 -18.74 -8.26 2.17
C ALA A 291 -18.02 -7.64 3.37
N LEU A 292 -16.91 -6.95 3.11
CA LEU A 292 -16.05 -6.34 4.12
C LEU A 292 -16.03 -4.83 3.93
N GLN A 293 -16.26 -4.10 5.01
CA GLN A 293 -15.99 -2.66 5.08
C GLN A 293 -15.11 -2.40 6.31
N VAL A 294 -13.96 -1.77 6.10
CA VAL A 294 -13.01 -1.41 7.17
C VAL A 294 -12.74 0.09 7.12
N SER A 295 -12.67 0.72 8.29
CA SER A 295 -12.12 2.06 8.45
C SER A 295 -11.33 2.16 9.75
N LEU A 296 -10.06 2.55 9.62
CA LEU A 296 -9.19 2.77 10.78
C LEU A 296 -9.50 4.11 11.47
N ARG A 297 -9.79 5.16 10.68
CA ARG A 297 -10.19 6.48 11.16
C ARG A 297 -10.75 7.36 10.03
N PRO A 298 -11.83 8.14 10.25
CA PRO A 298 -12.82 7.93 11.31
C PRO A 298 -13.53 6.59 11.10
N GLY A 299 -14.01 5.93 12.15
CA GLY A 299 -14.82 4.72 11.96
C GLY A 299 -16.09 4.98 11.13
N ILE A 300 -16.86 3.94 10.84
CA ILE A 300 -18.05 3.96 9.98
C ILE A 300 -19.35 3.86 10.79
N PRO A 301 -20.42 4.57 10.39
CA PRO A 301 -21.73 4.45 11.04
C PRO A 301 -22.37 3.08 10.76
N LEU A 302 -22.77 2.37 11.82
CA LEU A 302 -23.22 0.98 11.74
C LEU A 302 -24.46 0.79 10.88
N GLN A 303 -25.58 1.43 11.20
CA GLN A 303 -26.87 1.11 10.55
C GLN A 303 -26.86 1.47 9.06
N SER A 304 -26.39 2.68 8.72
CA SER A 304 -26.37 3.14 7.33
C SER A 304 -25.39 2.36 6.46
N THR A 305 -24.22 1.99 6.99
CA THR A 305 -23.25 1.17 6.25
C THR A 305 -23.76 -0.25 6.04
N LEU A 306 -24.32 -0.87 7.08
CA LEU A 306 -24.92 -2.20 6.97
C LEU A 306 -26.06 -2.22 5.94
N PHE A 307 -26.90 -1.18 5.91
CA PHE A 307 -27.95 -1.04 4.91
C PHE A 307 -27.38 -0.98 3.47
N GLN A 308 -26.34 -0.19 3.23
CA GLN A 308 -25.66 -0.13 1.93
C GLN A 308 -25.04 -1.49 1.54
N MET A 309 -24.46 -2.22 2.49
CA MET A 309 -23.96 -3.57 2.24
C MET A 309 -25.09 -4.52 1.85
N CYS A 310 -26.25 -4.44 2.52
CA CYS A 310 -27.44 -5.21 2.17
C CYS A 310 -27.94 -4.87 0.74
N GLN A 311 -27.91 -3.60 0.33
CA GLN A 311 -28.30 -3.20 -1.03
C GLN A 311 -27.39 -3.84 -2.09
N ARG A 312 -26.07 -3.83 -1.86
CA ARG A 312 -25.11 -4.47 -2.78
C ARG A 312 -25.32 -5.98 -2.84
N ALA A 313 -25.50 -6.63 -1.69
CA ALA A 313 -25.79 -8.05 -1.61
C ALA A 313 -27.09 -8.42 -2.33
N ALA A 314 -28.16 -7.64 -2.17
CA ALA A 314 -29.43 -7.86 -2.85
C ALA A 314 -29.29 -7.82 -4.37
N GLY A 315 -28.47 -6.91 -4.91
CA GLY A 315 -28.16 -6.85 -6.34
C GLY A 315 -27.55 -8.14 -6.89
N MET A 316 -26.73 -8.84 -6.10
CA MET A 316 -26.17 -10.14 -6.48
C MET A 316 -27.27 -11.21 -6.59
N PHE A 317 -28.16 -11.29 -5.60
CA PHE A 317 -29.23 -12.31 -5.58
C PHE A 317 -30.31 -12.10 -6.65
N GLN A 318 -30.54 -10.86 -7.08
CA GLN A 318 -31.46 -10.56 -8.20
C GLN A 318 -30.95 -11.14 -9.53
N GLN A 319 -29.64 -11.06 -9.77
CA GLN A 319 -29.02 -11.61 -10.98
C GLN A 319 -29.11 -13.15 -11.00
N ASP A 320 -28.96 -13.77 -9.82
CA ASP A 320 -28.95 -15.23 -9.65
C ASP A 320 -30.34 -15.89 -9.54
N ARG A 321 -31.43 -15.11 -9.60
CA ARG A 321 -32.82 -15.59 -9.38
C ARG A 321 -32.96 -16.48 -8.14
N PHE A 322 -32.38 -16.03 -7.04
CA PHE A 322 -32.32 -16.78 -5.80
C PHE A 322 -33.71 -17.13 -5.23
N ALA A 323 -33.91 -18.41 -4.87
CA ALA A 323 -35.16 -18.93 -4.28
C ALA A 323 -34.92 -19.82 -3.04
N GLY A 324 -33.71 -19.80 -2.46
CA GLY A 324 -33.29 -20.66 -1.35
C GLY A 324 -33.35 -19.98 0.03
N GLN A 325 -32.84 -20.67 1.05
CA GLN A 325 -32.64 -20.07 2.38
C GLN A 325 -31.37 -19.22 2.41
N LEU A 326 -31.45 -18.03 3.00
CA LEU A 326 -30.33 -17.12 3.21
C LEU A 326 -30.05 -17.01 4.71
N GLN A 327 -28.85 -17.39 5.13
CA GLN A 327 -28.35 -17.17 6.48
C GLN A 327 -27.34 -16.04 6.47
N ILE A 328 -27.51 -15.11 7.41
CA ILE A 328 -26.64 -13.94 7.56
C ILE A 328 -25.89 -14.04 8.88
N GLY A 329 -24.58 -13.80 8.81
CA GLY A 329 -23.75 -13.51 9.96
C GLY A 329 -23.23 -12.07 9.91
N ILE A 330 -23.04 -11.46 11.07
CA ILE A 330 -22.42 -10.15 11.19
C ILE A 330 -21.26 -10.23 12.16
N THR A 331 -20.15 -9.59 11.78
CA THR A 331 -18.99 -9.38 12.62
C THR A 331 -18.66 -7.90 12.64
N LEU A 332 -18.51 -7.35 13.84
CA LEU A 332 -18.12 -5.95 14.05
C LEU A 332 -16.72 -5.89 14.67
N GLY A 333 -15.89 -4.99 14.16
CA GLY A 333 -14.57 -4.69 14.69
C GLY A 333 -14.53 -3.32 15.37
N PHE A 334 -13.84 -3.24 16.49
CA PHE A 334 -13.65 -2.04 17.33
C PHE A 334 -12.18 -1.87 17.72
N ASP A 335 -11.85 -0.68 18.22
CA ASP A 335 -10.58 -0.41 18.93
C ASP A 335 -9.33 -0.85 18.14
N PRO A 336 -9.06 -0.33 16.93
CA PRO A 336 -7.96 -0.79 16.10
C PRO A 336 -6.59 -0.54 16.75
N ALA A 337 -5.76 -1.59 16.80
CA ALA A 337 -4.37 -1.55 17.24
C ALA A 337 -3.43 -1.73 16.05
N LEU A 338 -2.32 -0.97 15.98
CA LEU A 338 -1.35 -1.05 14.89
C LEU A 338 -0.16 -1.93 15.30
N HIS A 339 0.11 -2.96 14.50
CA HIS A 339 1.19 -3.91 14.72
C HIS A 339 2.41 -3.66 13.83
N GLY A 340 2.29 -2.79 12.84
CA GLY A 340 3.37 -2.40 11.94
C GLY A 340 3.10 -2.83 10.50
N TRP A 341 4.17 -3.21 9.79
CA TRP A 341 4.14 -3.38 8.35
C TRP A 341 4.74 -4.72 7.93
N GLY A 342 4.02 -5.42 7.07
CA GLY A 342 4.50 -6.61 6.40
C GLY A 342 5.03 -7.68 7.35
N ARG A 343 6.17 -8.30 6.98
CA ARG A 343 6.85 -9.32 7.82
C ARG A 343 7.49 -8.76 9.10
N LYS A 344 7.68 -7.44 9.20
CA LYS A 344 8.26 -6.77 10.37
C LYS A 344 7.21 -6.39 11.41
N ALA A 345 5.93 -6.64 11.13
CA ALA A 345 4.86 -6.39 12.08
C ALA A 345 5.02 -7.28 13.32
N ASP A 346 4.89 -6.65 14.48
CA ASP A 346 4.99 -7.26 15.80
C ASP A 346 3.56 -7.52 16.32
N LEU A 347 3.22 -8.80 16.45
CA LEU A 347 1.91 -9.31 16.85
C LEU A 347 1.78 -9.56 18.36
N ASP A 348 2.80 -9.21 19.16
CA ASP A 348 2.73 -9.40 20.60
C ASP A 348 1.54 -8.62 21.20
N GLY A 349 0.83 -9.26 22.14
CA GLY A 349 -0.36 -8.67 22.77
C GLY A 349 -1.67 -8.80 21.97
N VAL A 350 -1.65 -9.44 20.80
CA VAL A 350 -2.88 -9.81 20.11
C VAL A 350 -3.49 -11.04 20.77
N ASP A 351 -4.53 -10.82 21.58
CA ASP A 351 -5.40 -11.89 22.05
C ASP A 351 -6.42 -12.24 20.96
N SER A 352 -6.13 -13.30 20.19
CA SER A 352 -6.98 -13.76 19.09
C SER A 352 -8.33 -14.31 19.53
N SER A 353 -8.52 -14.62 20.82
CA SER A 353 -9.83 -15.01 21.35
C SER A 353 -10.82 -13.86 21.35
N LEU A 354 -10.32 -12.62 21.42
CA LEU A 354 -11.09 -11.38 21.43
C LEU A 354 -10.90 -10.56 20.16
N ARG A 355 -9.76 -10.71 19.47
CA ARG A 355 -9.36 -9.79 18.38
C ARG A 355 -9.22 -10.49 17.04
N GLY A 356 -9.78 -9.87 16.00
CA GLY A 356 -9.55 -10.23 14.60
C GLY A 356 -8.33 -9.51 14.04
N LEU A 357 -7.68 -10.11 13.05
CA LEU A 357 -6.53 -9.54 12.35
C LEU A 357 -6.97 -8.91 11.03
N VAL A 358 -6.37 -7.77 10.68
CA VAL A 358 -6.62 -7.03 9.45
C VAL A 358 -5.31 -6.77 8.72
N ILE A 359 -5.24 -7.16 7.45
CA ILE A 359 -4.15 -6.81 6.54
C ILE A 359 -4.71 -5.88 5.48
N SER A 360 -4.09 -4.73 5.24
CA SER A 360 -4.54 -3.80 4.20
C SER A 360 -3.39 -3.10 3.49
N ASP A 361 -3.52 -2.91 2.18
CA ASP A 361 -2.69 -2.04 1.36
C ASP A 361 -3.56 -1.06 0.55
N ALA A 362 -3.01 -0.47 -0.52
CA ALA A 362 -3.73 0.49 -1.35
C ALA A 362 -4.89 -0.11 -2.17
N GLN A 363 -4.94 -1.43 -2.35
CA GLN A 363 -5.87 -2.12 -3.25
C GLN A 363 -6.65 -3.26 -2.57
N HIS A 364 -6.14 -3.79 -1.45
CA HIS A 364 -6.67 -4.97 -0.81
C HIS A 364 -6.91 -4.72 0.67
N CYS A 365 -7.92 -5.38 1.21
CA CYS A 365 -8.18 -5.47 2.63
C CYS A 365 -8.66 -6.89 2.95
N GLY A 366 -7.98 -7.55 3.87
CA GLY A 366 -8.38 -8.84 4.42
C GLY A 366 -8.65 -8.73 5.91
N PHE A 367 -9.67 -9.46 6.37
CA PHE A 367 -10.07 -9.57 7.76
C PHE A 367 -10.22 -11.05 8.12
N ALA A 368 -9.57 -11.50 9.18
CA ALA A 368 -9.73 -12.86 9.69
C ALA A 368 -9.94 -12.86 11.20
N PHE A 369 -10.85 -13.72 11.65
CA PHE A 369 -11.11 -13.97 13.05
C PHE A 369 -11.38 -15.45 13.27
N ASP A 370 -10.60 -16.08 14.15
CA ASP A 370 -10.86 -17.43 14.66
C ASP A 370 -10.27 -17.50 16.07
N PRO A 371 -11.10 -17.61 17.12
CA PRO A 371 -10.64 -17.59 18.51
C PRO A 371 -9.80 -18.81 18.90
N ARG A 372 -9.69 -19.81 18.01
CA ARG A 372 -8.89 -21.03 18.22
C ARG A 372 -7.50 -20.94 17.60
N LYS A 373 -7.20 -19.89 16.83
CA LYS A 373 -5.94 -19.71 16.12
C LYS A 373 -5.06 -18.66 16.79
N THR A 374 -3.75 -18.74 16.63
CA THR A 374 -2.84 -17.66 17.04
C THR A 374 -2.89 -16.49 16.07
N ALA A 375 -2.36 -15.32 16.47
CA ALA A 375 -2.27 -14.16 15.60
C ALA A 375 -1.42 -14.44 14.34
N GLU A 376 -0.35 -15.23 14.48
CA GLU A 376 0.51 -15.68 13.39
C GLU A 376 -0.25 -16.59 12.42
N GLU A 377 -1.04 -17.54 12.93
CA GLU A 377 -1.85 -18.41 12.08
C GLU A 377 -2.92 -17.63 11.31
N LEU A 378 -3.54 -16.62 11.93
CA LEU A 378 -4.47 -15.71 11.25
C LEU A 378 -3.76 -14.86 10.18
N ARG A 379 -2.51 -14.42 10.46
CA ARG A 379 -1.70 -13.70 9.48
C ARG A 379 -1.38 -14.57 8.27
N GLU A 380 -0.93 -15.80 8.48
CA GLU A 380 -0.64 -16.70 7.36
C GLU A 380 -1.91 -17.10 6.60
N LEU A 381 -3.04 -17.27 7.29
CA LEU A 381 -4.34 -17.48 6.63
C LEU A 381 -4.71 -16.30 5.72
N LEU A 382 -4.57 -15.07 6.19
CA LEU A 382 -4.83 -13.88 5.36
C LEU A 382 -3.84 -13.78 4.21
N ARG A 383 -2.56 -14.05 4.43
CA ARG A 383 -1.53 -13.98 3.38
C ARG A 383 -1.71 -15.04 2.31
N GLY A 384 -2.16 -16.25 2.67
CA GLY A 384 -2.44 -17.30 1.69
C GLY A 384 -3.64 -16.99 0.79
N ASN A 385 -4.50 -16.04 1.18
CA ASN A 385 -5.71 -15.70 0.42
C ASN A 385 -5.68 -14.26 -0.14
N LEU A 386 -4.72 -13.43 0.27
CA LEU A 386 -4.52 -12.08 -0.25
C LEU A 386 -3.46 -12.11 -1.35
N PRO A 387 -3.70 -11.56 -2.55
CA PRO A 387 -2.74 -11.53 -3.65
C PRO A 387 -1.59 -10.51 -3.42
N ILE A 388 -1.21 -10.26 -2.18
CA ILE A 388 -0.36 -9.13 -1.76
C ILE A 388 1.11 -9.54 -1.61
N SER A 389 2.00 -8.75 -2.20
CA SER A 389 3.42 -8.78 -1.82
C SER A 389 3.62 -8.13 -0.44
N SER A 390 4.05 -8.94 0.53
CA SER A 390 4.02 -8.66 1.98
C SER A 390 4.89 -7.50 2.52
N ARG A 391 5.50 -6.63 1.71
CA ARG A 391 6.45 -5.64 2.25
C ARG A 391 5.78 -4.37 2.80
N ASP A 392 4.70 -3.91 2.16
CA ASP A 392 4.10 -2.59 2.45
C ASP A 392 2.66 -2.64 3.01
N ALA A 393 2.16 -3.83 3.34
CA ALA A 393 0.82 -3.97 3.92
C ALA A 393 0.82 -3.60 5.41
N MET A 394 -0.14 -2.78 5.83
CA MET A 394 -0.36 -2.47 7.24
C MET A 394 -1.03 -3.64 7.94
N LEU A 395 -0.58 -3.93 9.16
CA LEU A 395 -1.15 -4.95 10.01
C LEU A 395 -1.83 -4.33 11.23
N HIS A 396 -3.12 -4.59 11.40
CA HIS A 396 -3.91 -4.16 12.55
C HIS A 396 -4.61 -5.33 13.23
N SER A 397 -4.97 -5.17 14.50
CA SER A 397 -5.95 -6.03 15.16
C SER A 397 -7.12 -5.21 15.70
N MET A 398 -8.31 -5.80 15.75
CA MET A 398 -9.53 -5.14 16.24
C MET A 398 -10.25 -6.06 17.21
N HIS A 399 -10.80 -5.51 18.30
CA HIS A 399 -11.71 -6.26 19.18
C HIS A 399 -12.98 -6.62 18.41
N VAL A 400 -13.38 -7.89 18.45
CA VAL A 400 -14.45 -8.45 17.64
C VAL A 400 -15.67 -8.82 18.48
N VAL A 401 -16.85 -8.49 17.95
CA VAL A 401 -18.12 -9.15 18.30
C VAL A 401 -18.66 -9.79 17.05
N SER A 402 -19.01 -11.08 17.11
CA SER A 402 -19.34 -11.86 15.92
C SER A 402 -20.48 -12.82 16.19
N THR A 403 -21.44 -12.92 15.27
CA THR A 403 -22.39 -14.05 15.24
C THR A 403 -21.78 -15.28 14.56
N MET A 404 -20.59 -15.15 13.97
CA MET A 404 -19.85 -16.23 13.32
C MET A 404 -18.74 -16.76 14.24
N PRO A 405 -18.58 -18.09 14.38
CA PRO A 405 -17.55 -18.67 15.23
C PRO A 405 -16.13 -18.45 14.68
N HIS A 406 -16.01 -18.31 13.37
CA HIS A 406 -14.79 -17.95 12.67
C HIS A 406 -15.17 -17.39 11.29
N LEU A 407 -14.32 -16.56 10.70
CA LEU A 407 -14.46 -16.10 9.33
C LEU A 407 -13.14 -15.61 8.73
N ILE A 408 -13.09 -15.65 7.41
CA ILE A 408 -12.14 -14.90 6.60
C ILE A 408 -12.93 -14.13 5.55
N SER A 409 -12.61 -12.85 5.38
CA SER A 409 -13.21 -12.00 4.36
C SER A 409 -12.14 -11.17 3.68
N ILE A 410 -12.19 -11.12 2.37
CA ILE A 410 -11.21 -10.41 1.55
C ILE A 410 -11.94 -9.52 0.58
N SER A 411 -11.49 -8.28 0.52
CA SER A 411 -11.90 -7.28 -0.44
C SER A 411 -10.69 -6.90 -1.30
N GLY A 412 -10.87 -6.95 -2.61
CA GLY A 412 -9.87 -6.56 -3.59
C GLY A 412 -10.54 -6.29 -4.95
N PRO A 413 -9.77 -5.90 -5.97
CA PRO A 413 -10.28 -5.80 -7.32
C PRO A 413 -10.84 -7.16 -7.76
N ASN A 414 -12.08 -7.17 -8.24
CA ASN A 414 -12.66 -8.36 -8.88
C ASN A 414 -12.47 -8.25 -10.39
N ALA A 415 -12.26 -9.39 -11.04
CA ALA A 415 -12.19 -9.46 -12.49
C ALA A 415 -13.50 -8.96 -13.11
N VAL A 416 -13.40 -8.04 -14.07
CA VAL A 416 -14.55 -7.52 -14.80
C VAL A 416 -14.67 -8.26 -16.12
N ALA A 417 -15.85 -8.84 -16.37
CA ALA A 417 -16.16 -9.42 -17.66
C ALA A 417 -16.11 -8.31 -18.73
N GLY A 418 -15.40 -8.56 -19.83
CA GLY A 418 -15.46 -7.71 -21.01
C GLY A 418 -15.28 -8.54 -22.26
N SER A 419 -15.92 -8.11 -23.34
CA SER A 419 -15.85 -8.74 -24.65
C SER A 419 -15.84 -7.68 -25.74
N GLY A 420 -15.38 -8.07 -26.93
CA GLY A 420 -15.28 -7.16 -28.07
C GLY A 420 -13.92 -6.48 -28.17
N ILE A 421 -13.90 -5.15 -28.23
CA ILE A 421 -12.75 -4.40 -28.73
C ILE A 421 -12.08 -3.61 -27.63
N ARG A 422 -10.78 -3.84 -27.44
CA ARG A 422 -9.92 -2.97 -26.63
C ARG A 422 -9.53 -1.72 -27.45
N PRO A 423 -9.89 -0.49 -27.03
CA PRO A 423 -9.40 0.72 -27.69
C PRO A 423 -7.90 0.97 -27.39
N PRO A 424 -7.20 1.80 -28.20
CA PRO A 424 -5.86 2.23 -27.86
C PRO A 424 -5.89 3.21 -26.66
N ALA A 425 -5.04 2.97 -25.67
CA ALA A 425 -4.88 3.80 -24.47
C ALA A 425 -3.74 4.83 -24.62
N VAL A 426 -2.71 4.49 -25.40
CA VAL A 426 -1.49 5.30 -25.56
C VAL A 426 -1.17 5.67 -27.03
N GLY A 427 -2.02 5.28 -27.98
CA GLY A 427 -2.00 5.82 -29.34
C GLY A 427 -2.02 7.35 -29.36
N GLY A 428 -1.05 7.95 -30.05
CA GLY A 428 -0.80 9.40 -30.07
C GLY A 428 0.16 9.89 -28.98
N LYS A 429 0.50 9.08 -27.98
CA LYS A 429 1.46 9.38 -26.91
C LYS A 429 2.75 8.56 -27.05
N PHE A 430 2.61 7.24 -27.13
CA PHE A 430 3.74 6.31 -27.17
C PHE A 430 4.14 5.93 -28.61
N TYR A 431 3.17 5.97 -29.52
CA TYR A 431 3.35 5.78 -30.95
C TYR A 431 2.32 6.64 -31.71
N PRO A 432 2.52 6.98 -32.99
CA PRO A 432 1.56 7.77 -33.75
C PRO A 432 0.19 7.07 -33.87
N ALA A 433 -0.92 7.79 -33.64
CA ALA A 433 -2.27 7.22 -33.74
C ALA A 433 -2.72 6.95 -35.20
N GLU A 434 -2.21 7.73 -36.15
CA GLU A 434 -2.55 7.65 -37.56
C GLU A 434 -1.77 6.53 -38.26
N ASP A 435 -2.43 5.77 -39.13
CA ASP A 435 -1.88 4.53 -39.70
C ASP A 435 -0.62 4.76 -40.53
N ALA A 436 -0.62 5.77 -41.41
CA ALA A 436 0.54 6.05 -42.24
C ALA A 436 1.73 6.53 -41.38
N ALA A 437 1.50 7.46 -40.44
CA ALA A 437 2.53 7.93 -39.53
C ALA A 437 3.11 6.80 -38.65
N ARG A 438 2.27 5.88 -38.15
CA ARG A 438 2.74 4.75 -37.32
C ARG A 438 3.60 3.78 -38.13
N ARG A 439 3.16 3.40 -39.33
CA ARG A 439 3.92 2.52 -40.22
C ARG A 439 5.22 3.16 -40.68
N ALA A 440 5.21 4.46 -40.95
CA ALA A 440 6.42 5.22 -41.27
C ALA A 440 7.39 5.27 -40.09
N ALA A 441 6.90 5.47 -38.86
CA ALA A 441 7.73 5.45 -37.65
C ALA A 441 8.39 4.08 -37.43
N VAL A 442 7.63 2.98 -37.58
CA VAL A 442 8.20 1.63 -37.50
C VAL A 442 9.14 1.35 -38.67
N GLY A 443 8.82 1.80 -39.88
CA GLY A 443 9.68 1.69 -41.06
C GLY A 443 11.03 2.37 -40.87
N ALA A 444 11.05 3.59 -40.34
CA ALA A 444 12.28 4.34 -40.09
C ALA A 444 13.23 3.64 -39.10
N LEU A 445 12.70 2.89 -38.13
CA LEU A 445 13.50 2.08 -37.19
C LEU A 445 14.18 0.88 -37.87
N LEU A 446 13.74 0.52 -39.09
CA LEU A 446 14.24 -0.57 -39.90
C LEU A 446 15.08 -0.10 -41.10
N ASP A 447 15.10 1.20 -41.39
CA ASP A 447 15.79 1.75 -42.55
C ASP A 447 17.32 1.59 -42.42
N GLY A 448 17.97 1.22 -43.53
CA GLY A 448 19.44 1.06 -43.60
C GLY A 448 20.00 -0.15 -42.84
N GLN A 449 19.14 -1.04 -42.35
CA GLN A 449 19.51 -2.23 -41.59
C GLN A 449 19.51 -3.47 -42.52
N GLU A 450 20.67 -4.08 -42.76
CA GLU A 450 20.86 -5.26 -43.63
C GLU A 450 20.05 -6.50 -43.19
N SER A 451 19.97 -7.52 -44.07
CA SER A 451 19.33 -8.82 -43.77
C SER A 451 19.91 -9.44 -42.50
N VAL A 452 19.06 -9.63 -41.49
CA VAL A 452 19.45 -10.27 -40.22
C VAL A 452 19.15 -11.76 -40.30
N ARG A 453 20.00 -12.56 -39.65
CA ARG A 453 19.68 -13.96 -39.38
C ARG A 453 18.42 -14.03 -38.51
N GLN A 454 17.34 -14.54 -39.09
CA GLN A 454 16.13 -14.87 -38.34
C GLN A 454 16.28 -16.20 -37.61
N GLN A 455 15.61 -16.32 -36.46
CA GLN A 455 15.59 -17.48 -35.58
C GLN A 455 14.15 -17.75 -35.12
N THR A 456 13.87 -18.94 -34.59
CA THR A 456 12.58 -19.32 -34.02
C THR A 456 12.69 -19.42 -32.49
N PRO A 457 12.75 -18.28 -31.77
CA PRO A 457 12.84 -18.29 -30.31
C PRO A 457 11.58 -18.85 -29.64
N LEU A 458 11.77 -19.39 -28.43
CA LEU A 458 10.69 -19.79 -27.54
C LEU A 458 10.04 -18.55 -26.90
N ALA A 459 10.88 -17.57 -26.55
CA ALA A 459 10.45 -16.29 -26.02
C ALA A 459 11.36 -15.14 -26.44
N ILE A 460 10.89 -13.91 -26.35
CA ILE A 460 11.69 -12.69 -26.57
C ILE A 460 11.50 -11.70 -25.42
N LEU A 461 12.53 -10.91 -25.13
CA LEU A 461 12.46 -9.74 -24.26
C LEU A 461 12.45 -8.49 -25.14
N VAL A 462 11.45 -7.62 -24.95
CA VAL A 462 11.30 -6.37 -25.70
C VAL A 462 10.88 -5.22 -24.78
N PRO A 463 11.43 -4.00 -24.96
CA PRO A 463 11.06 -2.84 -24.15
C PRO A 463 9.70 -2.27 -24.55
N HIS A 464 9.09 -1.48 -23.65
CA HIS A 464 7.76 -0.89 -23.86
C HIS A 464 7.64 0.60 -23.53
N ALA A 465 8.75 1.33 -23.41
CA ALA A 465 8.72 2.79 -23.53
C ALA A 465 8.21 3.24 -24.91
N ALA A 466 7.88 4.54 -25.04
CA ALA A 466 7.45 5.12 -26.31
C ALA A 466 8.46 4.83 -27.45
N LEU A 467 7.98 4.64 -28.69
CA LEU A 467 8.81 4.22 -29.83
C LEU A 467 10.03 5.12 -30.07
N LYS A 468 9.90 6.42 -29.77
CA LYS A 468 11.01 7.37 -29.89
C LYS A 468 12.19 7.09 -28.95
N PHE A 469 11.97 6.35 -27.85
CA PHE A 469 12.98 6.00 -26.86
C PHE A 469 13.51 4.58 -27.08
N SER A 470 12.63 3.59 -26.98
CA SER A 470 13.01 2.16 -26.99
C SER A 470 12.73 1.44 -28.31
N GLY A 471 12.12 2.14 -29.28
CA GLY A 471 11.66 1.53 -30.52
C GLY A 471 12.78 0.88 -31.34
N GLN A 472 13.99 1.43 -31.30
CA GLN A 472 15.13 0.85 -32.03
C GLN A 472 15.52 -0.53 -31.47
N VAL A 473 15.61 -0.66 -30.15
CA VAL A 473 15.89 -1.92 -29.45
C VAL A 473 14.78 -2.93 -29.75
N ALA A 474 13.51 -2.53 -29.63
CA ALA A 474 12.37 -3.40 -29.94
C ALA A 474 12.38 -3.87 -31.42
N ALA A 475 12.61 -2.96 -32.37
CA ALA A 475 12.71 -3.28 -33.80
C ALA A 475 13.84 -4.29 -34.09
N ASN A 476 14.97 -4.15 -33.39
CA ASN A 476 16.12 -5.04 -33.52
C ASN A 476 15.82 -6.48 -33.06
N VAL A 477 14.97 -6.65 -32.06
CA VAL A 477 14.49 -7.96 -31.61
C VAL A 477 13.46 -8.53 -32.59
N TRP A 478 12.40 -7.77 -32.89
CA TRP A 478 11.28 -8.25 -33.70
C TRP A 478 11.72 -8.72 -35.10
N ARG A 479 12.68 -8.04 -35.74
CA ARG A 479 13.20 -8.45 -37.06
C ARG A 479 13.95 -9.78 -37.06
N ARG A 480 14.43 -10.26 -35.90
CA ARG A 480 15.13 -11.54 -35.75
C ARG A 480 14.20 -12.74 -35.59
N VAL A 481 12.89 -12.53 -35.45
CA VAL A 481 11.93 -13.61 -35.20
C VAL A 481 11.34 -14.10 -36.52
N ALA A 482 11.51 -15.39 -36.82
CA ALA A 482 10.94 -16.08 -37.96
C ALA A 482 9.54 -16.65 -37.65
N ASP A 483 8.80 -16.96 -38.71
CA ASP A 483 7.56 -17.74 -38.67
C ASP A 483 6.52 -17.20 -37.70
N LEU A 484 6.33 -15.88 -37.70
CA LEU A 484 5.37 -15.20 -36.83
C LEU A 484 3.93 -15.26 -37.36
N ASP A 485 3.77 -15.30 -38.68
CA ASP A 485 2.45 -15.26 -39.30
C ASP A 485 1.69 -16.56 -38.99
N SER A 486 0.43 -16.45 -38.55
CA SER A 486 -0.41 -17.56 -38.04
C SER A 486 -0.01 -18.14 -36.67
N LYS A 487 0.98 -17.59 -35.95
CA LYS A 487 1.24 -17.99 -34.56
C LYS A 487 0.30 -17.30 -33.58
N THR A 488 0.06 -17.97 -32.46
CA THR A 488 -0.40 -17.30 -31.24
C THR A 488 0.79 -16.59 -30.59
N ILE A 489 0.66 -15.28 -30.38
CA ILE A 489 1.62 -14.46 -29.66
C ILE A 489 1.02 -14.17 -28.28
N ILE A 490 1.72 -14.52 -27.23
CA ILE A 490 1.32 -14.23 -25.85
C ILE A 490 2.25 -13.14 -25.33
N VAL A 491 1.73 -11.93 -25.12
CA VAL A 491 2.49 -10.81 -24.57
C VAL A 491 2.25 -10.72 -23.07
N LEU A 492 3.31 -10.92 -22.29
CA LEU A 492 3.31 -10.83 -20.84
C LEU A 492 3.95 -9.50 -20.45
N SER A 493 3.13 -8.63 -19.86
CA SER A 493 3.50 -7.28 -19.46
C SER A 493 3.41 -7.14 -17.94
N PRO A 494 4.24 -6.30 -17.32
CA PRO A 494 3.91 -5.81 -15.99
C PRO A 494 2.59 -5.04 -16.04
N LYS A 495 1.82 -5.13 -14.97
CA LYS A 495 0.62 -4.34 -14.76
C LYS A 495 0.96 -3.06 -14.03
N HIS A 496 0.96 -1.95 -14.77
CA HIS A 496 1.23 -0.60 -14.27
C HIS A 496 -0.01 0.07 -13.66
N THR A 497 -1.20 -0.42 -14.01
CA THR A 497 -2.47 0.20 -13.60
C THR A 497 -3.02 -0.38 -12.30
N ARG A 498 -3.78 0.44 -11.57
CA ARG A 498 -4.46 0.02 -10.32
C ARG A 498 -5.79 -0.69 -10.53
N LYS A 499 -6.37 -0.63 -11.74
CA LYS A 499 -7.65 -1.25 -12.06
C LYS A 499 -7.47 -2.76 -12.22
N GLY A 500 -8.46 -3.54 -11.81
CA GLY A 500 -8.46 -4.98 -12.05
C GLY A 500 -7.46 -5.78 -11.23
N VAL A 501 -7.54 -7.10 -11.39
CA VAL A 501 -6.76 -8.12 -10.66
C VAL A 501 -5.27 -8.09 -10.99
N HIS A 502 -4.45 -8.72 -10.16
CA HIS A 502 -2.99 -8.69 -10.29
C HIS A 502 -2.43 -9.58 -11.40
N TRP A 503 -3.05 -10.74 -11.62
CA TRP A 503 -2.70 -11.68 -12.67
C TRP A 503 -3.90 -11.79 -13.60
N SER A 504 -3.85 -11.08 -14.73
CA SER A 504 -4.98 -11.02 -15.66
C SER A 504 -4.62 -11.48 -17.06
N VAL A 505 -5.59 -12.10 -17.72
CA VAL A 505 -5.60 -12.31 -19.17
C VAL A 505 -6.68 -11.44 -19.82
N CYS A 506 -6.35 -10.86 -20.97
CA CYS A 506 -7.23 -9.96 -21.68
C CYS A 506 -8.39 -10.71 -22.35
N PRO A 507 -9.66 -10.39 -22.01
CA PRO A 507 -10.82 -11.06 -22.58
C PRO A 507 -11.33 -10.41 -23.89
N PHE A 508 -10.72 -9.32 -24.36
CA PHE A 508 -11.09 -8.67 -25.62
C PHE A 508 -10.70 -9.55 -26.82
N SER A 509 -11.60 -9.66 -27.81
CA SER A 509 -11.37 -10.39 -29.06
C SER A 509 -10.65 -9.57 -30.11
N THR A 510 -10.40 -8.28 -29.88
CA THR A 510 -9.74 -7.38 -30.84
C THR A 510 -8.96 -6.29 -30.12
N TRP A 511 -7.73 -6.07 -30.56
CA TRP A 511 -6.85 -4.99 -30.11
C TRP A 511 -6.81 -3.90 -31.17
N ARG A 512 -7.44 -2.75 -30.90
CA ARG A 512 -7.51 -1.66 -31.87
C ARG A 512 -6.28 -0.76 -31.77
N LEU A 513 -5.61 -0.47 -32.90
CA LEU A 513 -4.58 0.57 -32.99
C LEU A 513 -5.14 1.89 -33.52
N SER A 514 -6.11 1.83 -34.45
CA SER A 514 -6.76 2.99 -35.07
C SER A 514 -8.17 2.65 -35.55
N HIS A 515 -8.84 3.57 -36.26
CA HIS A 515 -10.16 3.29 -36.85
C HIS A 515 -10.13 2.21 -37.93
N THR A 516 -8.99 2.00 -38.58
CA THR A 516 -8.83 1.12 -39.75
C THR A 516 -7.91 -0.07 -39.49
N THR A 517 -7.15 -0.06 -38.40
CA THR A 517 -6.19 -1.11 -38.06
C THR A 517 -6.48 -1.70 -36.68
N ALA A 518 -6.54 -3.03 -36.63
CA ALA A 518 -6.64 -3.82 -35.41
C ALA A 518 -5.92 -5.17 -35.55
N ILE A 519 -5.54 -5.74 -34.41
CA ILE A 519 -4.96 -7.09 -34.29
C ILE A 519 -6.02 -8.02 -33.66
N SER A 520 -6.13 -9.23 -34.18
CA SER A 520 -7.05 -10.24 -33.66
C SER A 520 -6.60 -10.71 -32.28
N GLY A 521 -7.50 -10.60 -31.30
CA GLY A 521 -7.34 -11.27 -30.00
C GLY A 521 -7.91 -12.68 -30.04
N ASP A 522 -7.64 -13.48 -29.01
CA ASP A 522 -8.26 -14.80 -28.82
C ASP A 522 -8.97 -14.90 -27.47
N ALA A 523 -10.23 -14.47 -27.43
CA ALA A 523 -11.03 -14.46 -26.20
C ALA A 523 -11.39 -15.87 -25.70
N GLU A 524 -11.48 -16.86 -26.59
CA GLU A 524 -11.74 -18.24 -26.19
C GLU A 524 -10.48 -18.85 -25.57
N LEU A 525 -9.32 -18.61 -26.17
CA LEU A 525 -8.04 -19.01 -25.58
C LEU A 525 -7.78 -18.31 -24.24
N ALA A 526 -8.17 -17.03 -24.10
CA ALA A 526 -8.11 -16.31 -22.83
C ALA A 526 -8.94 -17.00 -21.73
N LYS A 527 -10.17 -17.42 -22.08
CA LYS A 527 -11.05 -18.14 -21.17
C LYS A 527 -10.47 -19.51 -20.78
N GLN A 528 -9.89 -20.23 -21.73
CA GLN A 528 -9.21 -21.50 -21.46
C GLN A 528 -8.02 -21.33 -20.52
N LEU A 529 -7.18 -20.30 -20.76
CA LEU A 529 -6.04 -19.99 -19.90
C LEU A 529 -6.50 -19.68 -18.46
N ALA A 530 -7.47 -18.79 -18.29
CA ALA A 530 -7.99 -18.41 -16.98
C ALA A 530 -8.64 -19.58 -16.21
N ALA A 531 -9.14 -20.59 -16.92
CA ALA A 531 -9.66 -21.81 -16.30
C ALA A 531 -8.57 -22.83 -15.94
N ALA A 532 -7.40 -22.75 -16.57
CA ALA A 532 -6.33 -23.73 -16.43
C ALA A 532 -5.17 -23.28 -15.53
N VAL A 533 -5.00 -21.97 -15.32
CA VAL A 533 -3.84 -21.41 -14.62
C VAL A 533 -4.28 -20.47 -13.52
N ASP A 534 -4.29 -20.95 -12.28
CA ASP A 534 -4.45 -20.12 -11.09
C ASP A 534 -3.14 -19.34 -10.80
N PRO A 535 -3.16 -18.02 -10.49
CA PRO A 535 -4.32 -17.17 -10.20
C PRO A 535 -4.78 -16.27 -11.38
N ILE A 536 -4.55 -16.67 -12.64
CA ILE A 536 -4.87 -15.83 -13.80
C ILE A 536 -6.39 -15.74 -14.00
N LEU A 537 -6.94 -14.52 -13.99
CA LEU A 537 -8.36 -14.28 -14.25
C LEU A 537 -8.58 -13.45 -15.52
N ALA A 538 -9.67 -13.73 -16.23
CA ALA A 538 -10.09 -12.94 -17.39
C ALA A 538 -10.69 -11.60 -16.95
N ASP A 539 -9.96 -10.50 -17.12
CA ASP A 539 -10.35 -9.19 -16.55
C ASP A 539 -10.14 -8.03 -17.52
N ALA A 540 -11.21 -7.47 -18.06
CA ALA A 540 -11.14 -6.35 -18.98
C ALA A 540 -10.55 -5.08 -18.33
N ALA A 541 -10.87 -4.81 -17.05
CA ALA A 541 -10.48 -3.57 -16.38
C ALA A 541 -8.96 -3.47 -16.20
N ALA A 542 -8.27 -4.60 -16.02
CA ALA A 542 -6.82 -4.65 -15.93
C ALA A 542 -6.12 -4.24 -17.24
N HIS A 543 -6.78 -4.38 -18.39
CA HIS A 543 -6.20 -4.14 -19.72
C HIS A 543 -6.61 -2.82 -20.37
N GLU A 544 -7.68 -2.16 -19.92
CA GLU A 544 -8.22 -0.93 -20.53
C GLU A 544 -7.17 0.17 -20.76
N GLU A 545 -6.32 0.40 -19.76
CA GLU A 545 -5.31 1.46 -19.75
C GLU A 545 -3.86 0.91 -19.71
N GLU A 546 -3.69 -0.42 -19.73
CA GLU A 546 -2.38 -1.03 -19.65
C GLU A 546 -1.61 -0.87 -20.96
N HIS A 547 -0.40 -0.33 -20.91
CA HIS A 547 0.34 0.08 -22.09
C HIS A 547 1.44 -0.91 -22.49
N GLY A 548 1.98 -1.71 -21.56
CA GLY A 548 3.13 -2.56 -21.87
C GLY A 548 2.83 -3.62 -22.93
N ILE A 549 1.57 -4.05 -23.06
CA ILE A 549 1.10 -4.89 -24.18
C ILE A 549 0.89 -4.05 -25.45
N GLU A 550 0.23 -2.90 -25.33
CA GLU A 550 -0.18 -2.05 -26.45
C GLU A 550 1.01 -1.55 -27.28
N VAL A 551 2.12 -1.22 -26.62
CA VAL A 551 3.33 -0.69 -27.30
C VAL A 551 3.98 -1.73 -28.22
N GLN A 552 3.67 -3.02 -28.07
CA GLN A 552 4.13 -4.07 -28.97
C GLN A 552 3.28 -4.19 -30.24
N LEU A 553 2.05 -3.66 -30.23
CA LEU A 553 1.12 -3.79 -31.35
C LEU A 553 1.62 -3.19 -32.68
N PRO A 554 2.33 -2.04 -32.74
CA PRO A 554 2.88 -1.53 -33.99
C PRO A 554 3.89 -2.48 -34.65
N PHE A 555 4.65 -3.23 -33.85
CA PHE A 555 5.58 -4.25 -34.36
C PHE A 555 4.84 -5.52 -34.79
N ILE A 556 3.83 -5.95 -34.03
CA ILE A 556 2.96 -7.07 -34.42
C ILE A 556 2.22 -6.75 -35.74
N GLU A 557 1.69 -5.54 -35.91
CA GLU A 557 1.11 -5.08 -37.19
C GLU A 557 2.10 -5.23 -38.35
N ARG A 558 3.38 -4.93 -38.11
CA ARG A 558 4.41 -4.95 -39.14
C ARG A 558 4.90 -6.36 -39.49
N PHE A 559 5.12 -7.20 -38.50
CA PHE A 559 5.81 -8.49 -38.63
C PHE A 559 4.89 -9.71 -38.58
N ALA A 560 3.70 -9.57 -38.00
CA ALA A 560 2.78 -10.67 -37.72
C ALA A 560 1.31 -10.26 -37.88
N PRO A 561 0.89 -9.66 -39.01
CA PRO A 561 -0.45 -9.08 -39.15
C PRO A 561 -1.59 -10.09 -39.02
N ASN A 562 -1.36 -11.38 -39.29
CA ASN A 562 -2.37 -12.44 -39.15
C ASN A 562 -2.21 -13.26 -37.86
N ALA A 563 -1.32 -12.87 -36.95
CA ALA A 563 -1.17 -13.54 -35.66
C ALA A 563 -2.38 -13.29 -34.76
N LYS A 564 -2.64 -14.25 -33.87
CA LYS A 564 -3.58 -14.05 -32.76
C LYS A 564 -2.82 -13.58 -31.54
N LEU A 565 -3.35 -12.57 -30.86
CA LEU A 565 -2.74 -11.97 -29.67
C LEU A 565 -3.49 -12.34 -28.39
N LEU A 566 -2.74 -12.86 -27.41
CA LEU A 566 -3.19 -12.96 -26.03
C LEU A 566 -2.34 -12.04 -25.16
N GLY A 567 -2.96 -11.17 -24.37
CA GLY A 567 -2.25 -10.22 -23.50
C GLY A 567 -2.43 -10.58 -22.04
N LEU A 568 -1.32 -10.72 -21.30
CA LEU A 568 -1.31 -10.94 -19.85
C LEU A 568 -0.72 -9.71 -19.16
N ALA A 569 -1.39 -9.22 -18.12
CA ALA A 569 -0.90 -8.15 -17.26
C ALA A 569 -0.65 -8.74 -15.87
N LEU A 570 0.61 -8.74 -15.45
CA LEU A 570 1.07 -9.43 -14.24
C LEU A 570 1.69 -8.43 -13.27
N ASN A 571 1.35 -8.54 -11.99
CA ASN A 571 1.99 -7.77 -10.91
C ASN A 571 1.93 -8.56 -9.60
N GLY A 572 2.99 -8.48 -8.80
CA GLY A 572 3.09 -9.21 -7.53
C GLY A 572 3.20 -10.73 -7.70
N GLY A 573 3.19 -11.44 -6.57
CA GLY A 573 3.45 -12.88 -6.47
C GLY A 573 4.81 -13.18 -5.82
N SER A 574 4.84 -14.17 -4.93
CA SER A 574 6.08 -14.76 -4.43
C SER A 574 6.69 -15.70 -5.47
N TRP A 575 7.92 -16.17 -5.23
CA TRP A 575 8.55 -17.17 -6.09
C TRP A 575 7.71 -18.46 -6.16
N ASP A 576 7.19 -18.92 -5.02
CA ASP A 576 6.34 -20.12 -4.95
C ASP A 576 5.05 -19.94 -5.79
N ASP A 577 4.44 -18.75 -5.75
CA ASP A 577 3.24 -18.44 -6.55
C ASP A 577 3.57 -18.46 -8.05
N ILE A 578 4.70 -17.84 -8.45
CA ILE A 578 5.17 -17.82 -9.84
C ILE A 578 5.44 -19.25 -10.32
N GLN A 579 6.11 -20.06 -9.52
CA GLN A 579 6.45 -21.44 -9.85
C GLN A 579 5.19 -22.30 -10.00
N ALA A 580 4.24 -22.20 -9.06
CA ALA A 580 2.98 -22.94 -9.11
C ALA A 580 2.14 -22.58 -10.35
N ALA A 581 2.05 -21.29 -10.68
CA ALA A 581 1.39 -20.83 -11.90
C ALA A 581 2.14 -21.30 -13.17
N ALA A 582 3.48 -21.32 -13.15
CA ALA A 582 4.29 -21.68 -14.31
C ALA A 582 4.16 -23.16 -14.67
N VAL A 583 4.01 -24.04 -13.68
CA VAL A 583 3.68 -25.46 -13.89
C VAL A 583 2.36 -25.59 -14.65
N GLN A 584 1.31 -24.92 -14.17
CA GLN A 584 -0.01 -24.94 -14.81
C GLN A 584 0.02 -24.33 -16.22
N MET A 585 0.76 -23.23 -16.41
CA MET A 585 0.97 -22.60 -17.72
C MET A 585 1.67 -23.55 -18.69
N ALA A 586 2.70 -24.28 -18.25
CA ALA A 586 3.38 -25.27 -19.07
C ALA A 586 2.47 -26.43 -19.45
N GLU A 587 1.66 -26.95 -18.52
CA GLU A 587 0.64 -27.97 -18.80
C GLU A 587 -0.38 -27.48 -19.81
N TRP A 588 -0.90 -26.26 -19.64
CA TRP A 588 -1.83 -25.66 -20.59
C TRP A 588 -1.21 -25.46 -21.97
N ILE A 589 0.03 -24.94 -22.07
CA ILE A 589 0.74 -24.79 -23.36
C ILE A 589 0.87 -26.13 -24.09
N ARG A 590 1.11 -27.24 -23.37
CA ARG A 590 1.20 -28.59 -24.00
C ARG A 590 -0.11 -29.02 -24.65
N THR A 591 -1.25 -28.46 -24.27
CA THR A 591 -2.56 -28.76 -24.88
C THR A 591 -2.79 -28.03 -26.21
N LEU A 592 -1.97 -27.02 -26.51
CA LEU A 592 -2.11 -26.21 -27.72
C LEU A 592 -1.55 -26.94 -28.94
N GLU A 593 -2.20 -26.78 -30.10
CA GLU A 593 -1.75 -27.39 -31.36
C GLU A 593 -0.38 -26.89 -31.80
N THR A 594 -0.09 -25.62 -31.54
CA THR A 594 1.18 -24.98 -31.86
C THR A 594 1.72 -24.24 -30.65
N GLN A 595 3.03 -24.30 -30.45
CA GLN A 595 3.69 -23.59 -29.37
C GLN A 595 3.63 -22.08 -29.63
N PRO A 596 3.08 -21.28 -28.70
CA PRO A 596 3.01 -19.84 -28.85
C PRO A 596 4.40 -19.20 -28.73
N LEU A 597 4.57 -18.03 -29.33
CA LEU A 597 5.68 -17.16 -28.98
C LEU A 597 5.35 -16.39 -27.69
N LEU A 598 6.18 -16.53 -26.66
CA LEU A 598 6.05 -15.75 -25.44
C LEU A 598 6.86 -14.44 -25.56
N VAL A 599 6.22 -13.30 -25.31
CA VAL A 599 6.85 -11.97 -25.42
C VAL A 599 6.87 -11.35 -24.02
N ILE A 600 8.06 -11.25 -23.43
CA ILE A 600 8.29 -10.54 -22.18
C ILE A 600 8.43 -9.06 -22.52
N SER A 601 7.42 -8.28 -22.13
CA SER A 601 7.43 -6.82 -22.30
C SER A 601 8.05 -6.18 -21.07
N SER A 602 9.27 -5.63 -21.18
CA SER A 602 10.00 -5.05 -20.04
C SER A 602 10.99 -3.96 -20.45
N ASP A 603 10.88 -2.82 -19.80
CA ASP A 603 12.02 -1.91 -19.59
C ASP A 603 12.89 -2.42 -18.43
N MET A 604 14.10 -1.89 -18.29
CA MET A 604 15.07 -2.28 -17.26
C MET A 604 15.01 -1.34 -16.05
N ASN A 605 16.14 -0.92 -15.46
CA ASN A 605 16.17 -0.01 -14.33
C ASN A 605 15.69 1.41 -14.72
N HIS A 606 15.02 2.06 -13.78
CA HIS A 606 14.45 3.39 -13.93
C HIS A 606 15.11 4.40 -12.98
N TYR A 607 15.31 5.62 -13.49
CA TYR A 607 15.58 6.85 -12.74
C TYR A 607 16.87 6.85 -11.91
N ALA A 608 17.88 6.08 -12.31
CA ALA A 608 19.25 6.23 -11.84
C ALA A 608 20.08 7.08 -12.82
N PRO A 609 21.19 7.72 -12.37
CA PRO A 609 22.16 8.30 -13.29
C PRO A 609 22.72 7.25 -14.26
N ASP A 610 23.00 7.63 -15.51
CA ASP A 610 23.32 6.70 -16.60
C ASP A 610 24.39 5.64 -16.26
N PRO A 611 25.54 5.96 -15.64
CA PRO A 611 26.53 4.94 -15.28
C PRO A 611 26.01 3.91 -14.27
N GLU A 612 25.22 4.34 -13.28
CA GLU A 612 24.63 3.45 -12.27
C GLU A 612 23.48 2.64 -12.87
N ASN A 613 22.69 3.24 -13.77
CA ASN A 613 21.62 2.53 -14.47
C ASN A 613 22.19 1.38 -15.30
N ARG A 614 23.23 1.64 -16.10
CA ARG A 614 23.92 0.62 -16.90
C ARG A 614 24.51 -0.49 -16.04
N ARG A 615 25.08 -0.15 -14.88
CA ARG A 615 25.61 -1.13 -13.92
C ARG A 615 24.50 -2.05 -13.41
N ARG A 616 23.36 -1.48 -12.98
CA ARG A 616 22.19 -2.24 -12.51
C ARG A 616 21.58 -3.10 -13.62
N ASP A 617 21.42 -2.53 -14.81
CA ASP A 617 20.88 -3.26 -15.97
C ASP A 617 21.75 -4.44 -16.34
N ARG A 618 23.08 -4.28 -16.34
CA ARG A 618 24.02 -5.38 -16.61
C ARG A 618 23.86 -6.52 -15.60
N LEU A 619 23.72 -6.21 -14.30
CA LEU A 619 23.46 -7.22 -13.27
C LEU A 619 22.17 -8.01 -13.55
N ALA A 620 21.09 -7.31 -13.91
CA ALA A 620 19.83 -7.97 -14.25
C ALA A 620 19.93 -8.80 -15.54
N LEU A 621 20.64 -8.31 -16.56
CA LEU A 621 20.83 -9.04 -17.83
C LEU A 621 21.74 -10.27 -17.67
N ASP A 622 22.78 -10.19 -16.84
CA ASP A 622 23.63 -11.34 -16.51
C ASP A 622 22.84 -12.40 -15.73
N ALA A 623 21.98 -11.98 -14.80
CA ALA A 623 21.08 -12.89 -14.09
C ALA A 623 20.00 -13.48 -15.01
N LEU A 624 19.47 -12.71 -15.97
CA LEU A 624 18.57 -13.24 -17.01
C LEU A 624 19.29 -14.29 -17.86
N ALA A 625 20.55 -14.04 -18.22
CA ALA A 625 21.35 -14.91 -19.08
C ALA A 625 21.72 -16.24 -18.42
N SER A 626 21.64 -16.35 -17.08
CA SER A 626 21.82 -17.63 -16.39
C SER A 626 20.61 -18.57 -16.54
N CYS A 627 19.48 -18.09 -17.08
CA CYS A 627 18.23 -18.84 -17.20
C CYS A 627 17.69 -19.34 -15.84
N ASP A 628 18.05 -18.67 -14.75
CA ASP A 628 17.58 -18.95 -13.40
C ASP A 628 16.62 -17.83 -12.93
N PRO A 629 15.29 -18.09 -12.98
CA PRO A 629 14.29 -17.08 -12.61
C PRO A 629 14.33 -16.68 -11.13
N GLU A 630 14.65 -17.60 -10.21
CA GLU A 630 14.76 -17.29 -8.78
C GLU A 630 15.99 -16.39 -8.53
N HIS A 631 17.11 -16.71 -9.18
CA HIS A 631 18.30 -15.88 -9.14
C HIS A 631 18.05 -14.47 -9.69
N LEU A 632 17.34 -14.33 -10.81
CA LEU A 632 16.96 -13.03 -11.37
C LEU A 632 16.14 -12.19 -10.37
N ILE A 633 15.14 -12.78 -9.71
CA ILE A 633 14.36 -12.12 -8.67
C ILE A 633 15.26 -11.68 -7.51
N GLY A 634 16.15 -12.55 -7.06
CA GLY A 634 17.11 -12.27 -5.99
C GLY A 634 18.00 -11.07 -6.31
N VAL A 635 18.67 -11.10 -7.47
CA VAL A 635 19.57 -10.02 -7.93
C VAL A 635 18.83 -8.68 -8.02
N CYS A 636 17.63 -8.65 -8.61
CA CYS A 636 16.85 -7.43 -8.72
C CYS A 636 16.40 -6.89 -7.36
N SER A 637 15.96 -7.77 -6.44
CA SER A 637 15.57 -7.35 -5.08
C SER A 637 16.75 -6.84 -4.27
N GLU A 638 17.89 -7.52 -4.30
CA GLU A 638 19.09 -7.19 -3.50
C GLU A 638 19.75 -5.88 -3.96
N ASN A 639 19.70 -5.59 -5.25
CA ASN A 639 20.33 -4.41 -5.86
C ASN A 639 19.36 -3.27 -6.13
N GLU A 640 18.12 -3.36 -5.64
CA GLU A 640 17.06 -2.35 -5.84
C GLU A 640 16.87 -2.00 -7.32
N ILE A 641 16.84 -3.01 -8.19
CA ILE A 641 16.68 -2.85 -9.64
C ILE A 641 15.19 -2.77 -9.96
N SER A 642 14.75 -1.65 -10.53
CA SER A 642 13.34 -1.40 -10.82
C SER A 642 12.91 -1.91 -12.21
N MET A 643 13.39 -3.10 -12.60
CA MET A 643 12.99 -3.76 -13.84
C MET A 643 11.48 -4.03 -13.81
N CYS A 644 10.72 -3.41 -14.70
CA CYS A 644 9.25 -3.47 -14.62
C CYS A 644 8.74 -4.89 -14.92
N GLY A 645 9.26 -5.55 -15.95
CA GLY A 645 8.86 -6.90 -16.37
C GLY A 645 9.56 -8.04 -15.62
N LEU A 646 10.02 -7.83 -14.38
CA LEU A 646 10.68 -8.87 -13.57
C LEU A 646 9.80 -10.12 -13.37
N VAL A 647 8.54 -9.93 -12.96
CA VAL A 647 7.57 -11.03 -12.76
C VAL A 647 7.25 -11.73 -14.08
N PRO A 648 6.88 -11.02 -15.17
CA PRO A 648 6.76 -11.62 -16.50
C PRO A 648 7.99 -12.43 -16.94
N ALA A 649 9.21 -11.90 -16.74
CA ALA A 649 10.44 -12.59 -17.14
C ALA A 649 10.65 -13.89 -16.36
N ALA A 650 10.53 -13.83 -15.03
CA ALA A 650 10.67 -15.00 -14.18
C ALA A 650 9.61 -16.07 -14.49
N PHE A 651 8.36 -15.65 -14.67
CA PHE A 651 7.26 -16.54 -15.03
C PHE A 651 7.47 -17.23 -16.39
N VAL A 652 7.95 -16.50 -17.41
CA VAL A 652 8.26 -17.09 -18.73
C VAL A 652 9.42 -18.07 -18.65
N LEU A 653 10.52 -17.71 -17.99
CA LEU A 653 11.67 -18.60 -17.85
C LEU A 653 11.29 -19.89 -17.12
N GLU A 654 10.55 -19.79 -16.02
CA GLU A 654 10.08 -20.97 -15.29
C GLU A 654 9.10 -21.80 -16.13
N THR A 655 8.15 -21.18 -16.83
CA THR A 655 7.23 -21.89 -17.74
C THR A 655 7.99 -22.70 -18.78
N LEU A 656 9.02 -22.11 -19.40
CA LEU A 656 9.82 -22.78 -20.42
C LEU A 656 10.69 -23.91 -19.84
N ARG A 657 11.22 -23.75 -18.62
CA ARG A 657 11.90 -24.84 -17.89
C ARG A 657 10.96 -25.99 -17.57
N GLN A 658 9.75 -25.68 -17.12
CA GLN A 658 8.70 -26.67 -16.84
C GLN A 658 8.24 -27.39 -18.11
N LEU A 659 8.30 -26.76 -19.29
CA LEU A 659 8.12 -27.41 -20.59
C LEU A 659 9.25 -28.37 -20.97
N GLY A 660 10.37 -28.36 -20.26
CA GLY A 660 11.52 -29.25 -20.47
C GLY A 660 12.60 -28.69 -21.38
N HIS A 661 12.59 -27.38 -21.68
CA HIS A 661 13.62 -26.76 -22.50
C HIS A 661 14.89 -26.47 -21.70
N ALA A 662 16.04 -26.83 -22.26
CA ALA A 662 17.32 -26.21 -21.88
C ALA A 662 17.38 -24.83 -22.54
N LEU A 663 17.58 -23.77 -21.76
CA LEU A 663 17.43 -22.39 -22.24
C LEU A 663 18.77 -21.71 -22.44
N ARG A 664 18.86 -20.90 -23.49
CA ARG A 664 19.95 -19.96 -23.76
C ARG A 664 19.36 -18.58 -24.04
N VAL A 665 19.87 -17.55 -23.37
CA VAL A 665 19.54 -16.15 -23.70
C VAL A 665 20.61 -15.58 -24.63
N GLU A 666 20.16 -14.97 -25.72
CA GLU A 666 21.00 -14.18 -26.63
C GLU A 666 20.57 -12.72 -26.54
N GLU A 667 21.44 -11.87 -25.97
CA GLU A 667 21.24 -10.42 -25.98
C GLU A 667 21.35 -9.87 -27.41
N VAL A 668 20.36 -9.09 -27.82
CA VAL A 668 20.25 -8.53 -29.17
C VAL A 668 20.73 -7.09 -29.21
N ASP A 669 20.30 -6.28 -28.25
CA ASP A 669 20.60 -4.85 -28.21
C ASP A 669 20.35 -4.26 -26.81
N TYR A 670 21.01 -3.14 -26.50
CA TYR A 670 20.87 -2.42 -25.24
C TYR A 670 21.07 -0.91 -25.43
N ALA A 671 20.21 -0.11 -24.82
CA ALA A 671 20.29 1.36 -24.82
C ALA A 671 19.71 1.94 -23.52
N THR A 672 19.86 3.24 -23.30
CA THR A 672 19.10 3.98 -22.29
C THR A 672 18.31 5.14 -22.93
N SER A 673 17.52 5.86 -22.14
CA SER A 673 16.85 7.07 -22.62
C SER A 673 17.83 8.20 -22.97
N ALA A 674 19.06 8.17 -22.45
CA ALA A 674 20.07 9.21 -22.67
C ALA A 674 20.53 9.28 -24.13
N GLU A 675 20.48 8.17 -24.87
CA GLU A 675 20.76 8.12 -26.32
C GLU A 675 19.83 9.03 -27.12
N VAL A 676 18.64 9.34 -26.59
CA VAL A 676 17.61 10.12 -27.28
C VAL A 676 17.51 11.55 -26.77
N ASN A 677 17.53 11.77 -25.46
CA ASN A 677 17.31 13.10 -24.87
C ASN A 677 18.59 13.76 -24.33
N ALA A 678 19.73 13.06 -24.35
CA ALA A 678 21.02 13.48 -23.79
C ALA A 678 21.04 13.78 -22.28
N ASP A 679 19.96 13.52 -21.54
CA ASP A 679 19.91 13.65 -20.09
C ASP A 679 20.45 12.38 -19.44
N LYS A 680 21.55 12.53 -18.69
CA LYS A 680 22.24 11.42 -17.98
C LYS A 680 21.96 11.41 -16.49
N SER A 681 21.13 12.33 -15.97
CA SER A 681 20.87 12.47 -14.54
C SER A 681 19.89 11.42 -14.03
N GLN A 682 18.88 11.08 -14.83
CA GLN A 682 17.90 10.03 -14.58
C GLN A 682 17.51 9.38 -15.91
N VAL A 683 17.89 8.11 -16.10
CA VAL A 683 17.61 7.39 -17.34
C VAL A 683 16.73 6.17 -17.10
N VAL A 684 16.14 5.64 -18.17
CA VAL A 684 15.52 4.32 -18.20
C VAL A 684 16.32 3.43 -19.13
N GLY A 685 16.60 2.19 -18.72
CA GLY A 685 17.30 1.21 -19.53
C GLY A 685 16.37 0.39 -20.42
N TYR A 686 16.84 0.03 -21.61
CA TYR A 686 16.10 -0.77 -22.60
C TYR A 686 16.98 -1.90 -23.08
N ALA A 687 16.51 -3.14 -22.96
CA ALA A 687 17.21 -4.32 -23.43
C ALA A 687 16.32 -5.14 -24.35
N GLY A 688 16.95 -5.77 -25.34
CA GLY A 688 16.32 -6.73 -26.23
C GLY A 688 17.04 -8.07 -26.18
N ALA A 689 16.32 -9.18 -26.08
CA ALA A 689 16.92 -10.51 -26.05
C ALA A 689 16.04 -11.58 -26.71
N LEU A 690 16.68 -12.65 -27.19
CA LEU A 690 16.03 -13.87 -27.64
C LEU A 690 16.26 -14.98 -26.61
N ILE A 691 15.22 -15.73 -26.28
CA ILE A 691 15.31 -16.93 -25.45
C ILE A 691 15.09 -18.13 -26.36
N LEU A 692 16.15 -18.92 -26.51
CA LEU A 692 16.25 -20.03 -27.45
C LEU A 692 16.31 -21.35 -26.67
N SER A 693 15.90 -22.44 -27.35
CA SER A 693 16.28 -23.78 -26.88
C SER A 693 17.76 -24.00 -27.19
N ASP A 694 18.52 -24.44 -26.20
CA ASP A 694 19.92 -24.85 -26.40
C ASP A 694 19.94 -26.17 -27.18
N PRO A 695 20.61 -26.27 -28.34
CA PRO A 695 20.81 -27.54 -29.01
C PRO A 695 21.69 -28.43 -28.12
N SER A 696 21.15 -29.60 -27.74
CA SER A 696 21.86 -30.62 -26.95
C SER A 696 23.04 -31.22 -27.68
#